data_AF-A0A380ZD21-F1
#
_entry.id   AF-A0A380ZD21-F1
#
_cell.length_a   1.000
_cell.length_b   1.000
_cell.length_c   1.000
_cell.angle_alpha   90.00
_cell.angle_beta   90.00
_cell.angle_gamma   90.00
#
_symmetry.space_group_name_H-M   'P 1'
#
loop_
_entity.id
_entity.type
_entity.pdbx_description
1 polymer ?
#
loop_
_entity_poly.entity_id
_entity_poly.type
_entity_poly.pdbx_seq_one_letter_code
_entity_poly.pdbx_strand_id
1 'polypeptide(L)'
;MKFILSVFLLTIAIIADAQQLRKEAFDLLNLDYPGLEKVKTACSRQQWEEAAQELLAYYRNRTDIAHPDIDLKNLAISKEEQKWADDAMDHTFFVHKGYQPSYNYGKDINWEYWPVKDNELRWQLHRHKWFTPMGKAYRISGDEKYAKEWVFQYIDWIKKNPLVKMEKENFELVSAGEVKEDADNVHFAWRQLEVSNRLQDQTCQFLLFCPAEAFTPEFLTEFLVNYHRHGAYLFKNYSAEGNHLLFEAQRMVYAGVFFPEFKDAATWRESGINILNREIKKQVYDDGGQYELDPHYHLAAINIFCKALRMADCNGFRNEFPAEYLDTVKKMIEFYTNICFPDYTNPCFSDAKLGDYKSELANYRDWVTLFPDSEWIRYYATEGREGAPLPYLSHGSLASGFFTFRSGWKKDAAVMVVKAGPKGEWHCQPDNGTFEFWFNGKNLFPDSGAYVYAGSDEVMKLRNWFRQTRVHNTLTLDGRNFETTQSVTKLWQPEGREQILVTENPSYQGLKHRRTVFFVDQTYYVIVDEAVGDAKGTVNLNYHFCEGTVNVDVKKNMATTAYAGPSNVKLQCFPEKKASLKKEEGWRSIAYRQRVPRTSLSFDIHKDDAEAVRYITVIYPVKDTASYPVLKAKFLNKDFDEKGVKVEVSVNGVARQLMSQLK
;
A
#
# COMPACT_ATOMS: atom_id res chain seq x y z
N MET A 1 -22.61 -68.46 -27.97
CA MET A 1 -21.31 -68.77 -28.61
C MET A 1 -21.25 -67.96 -29.89
N LYS A 2 -20.43 -66.92 -30.11
CA LYS A 2 -19.28 -66.34 -29.41
C LYS A 2 -19.33 -64.82 -29.69
N PHE A 3 -19.13 -64.03 -28.64
CA PHE A 3 -18.78 -62.61 -28.69
C PHE A 3 -17.23 -62.51 -28.66
N ILE A 4 -16.70 -61.35 -29.07
CA ILE A 4 -15.34 -60.84 -28.85
C ILE A 4 -14.21 -61.41 -29.72
N LEU A 5 -13.81 -60.67 -30.77
CA LEU A 5 -12.43 -60.22 -30.98
C LEU A 5 -12.37 -59.29 -32.21
N SER A 6 -12.70 -58.01 -32.05
CA SER A 6 -12.38 -56.95 -33.03
C SER A 6 -12.38 -55.57 -32.36
N VAL A 7 -11.72 -55.46 -31.20
CA VAL A 7 -11.42 -54.18 -30.55
C VAL A 7 -10.08 -54.36 -29.81
N PHE A 8 -8.98 -54.34 -30.55
CA PHE A 8 -7.63 -54.26 -29.97
C PHE A 8 -6.69 -53.63 -30.99
N LEU A 9 -7.00 -52.40 -31.42
CA LEU A 9 -6.10 -51.54 -32.21
C LEU A 9 -6.57 -50.07 -32.25
N LEU A 10 -7.28 -49.60 -31.21
CA LEU A 10 -7.81 -48.23 -31.17
C LEU A 10 -7.90 -47.68 -29.73
N THR A 11 -6.84 -47.87 -28.96
CA THR A 11 -6.63 -47.16 -27.68
C THR A 11 -5.14 -47.01 -27.44
N ILE A 12 -4.53 -46.02 -28.08
CA ILE A 12 -3.39 -45.18 -27.64
C ILE A 12 -3.24 -44.14 -28.76
N ALA A 13 -4.02 -43.07 -28.63
CA ALA A 13 -3.83 -41.81 -29.33
C ALA A 13 -4.53 -40.73 -28.51
N ILE A 14 -4.16 -40.65 -27.22
CA ILE A 14 -4.28 -39.39 -26.50
C ILE A 14 -3.07 -38.60 -26.98
N ILE A 15 -3.32 -37.52 -27.70
CA ILE A 15 -2.31 -36.58 -28.18
C ILE A 15 -1.64 -36.00 -26.92
N ALA A 16 -0.58 -36.65 -26.46
CA ALA A 16 0.45 -35.97 -25.70
C ALA A 16 1.12 -35.05 -26.71
N ASP A 17 0.71 -33.80 -26.72
CA ASP A 17 1.32 -32.76 -27.53
C ASP A 17 2.80 -32.66 -27.13
N ALA A 18 3.68 -33.22 -27.96
CA ALA A 18 5.08 -33.36 -27.63
C ALA A 18 5.72 -31.97 -27.49
N GLN A 19 6.35 -31.72 -26.35
CA GLN A 19 7.22 -30.56 -26.14
C GLN A 19 8.24 -30.49 -27.27
N GLN A 20 8.47 -29.30 -27.83
CA GLN A 20 9.37 -29.13 -28.96
C GLN A 20 10.66 -28.47 -28.51
N LEU A 21 11.79 -29.00 -28.98
CA LEU A 21 13.08 -28.37 -28.77
C LEU A 21 13.16 -27.04 -29.54
N ARG A 22 13.22 -25.91 -28.82
CA ARG A 22 13.31 -24.56 -29.39
C ARG A 22 14.78 -24.12 -29.48
N LYS A 23 15.40 -24.32 -30.64
CA LYS A 23 16.79 -23.89 -30.92
C LYS A 23 17.02 -22.39 -30.66
N GLU A 24 16.00 -21.58 -30.91
CA GLU A 24 15.98 -20.13 -30.63
C GLU A 24 16.36 -19.81 -29.17
N ALA A 25 16.08 -20.69 -28.21
CA ALA A 25 16.45 -20.47 -26.81
C ALA A 25 17.95 -20.18 -26.65
N PHE A 26 18.81 -20.85 -27.42
CA PHE A 26 20.26 -20.67 -27.35
C PHE A 26 20.73 -19.34 -27.95
N ASP A 27 19.97 -18.75 -28.87
CA ASP A 27 20.26 -17.44 -29.44
C ASP A 27 19.95 -16.31 -28.45
N LEU A 28 19.05 -16.54 -27.51
CA LEU A 28 18.65 -15.59 -26.47
C LEU A 28 19.63 -15.57 -25.27
N LEU A 29 20.38 -16.66 -25.08
CA LEU A 29 21.30 -16.85 -23.95
C LEU A 29 22.71 -16.35 -24.27
N ASN A 30 23.33 -15.71 -23.29
CA ASN A 30 24.76 -15.48 -23.26
C ASN A 30 25.47 -16.81 -22.94
N LEU A 31 25.88 -17.56 -23.97
CA LEU A 31 26.56 -18.85 -23.79
C LEU A 31 27.97 -18.72 -23.17
N ASP A 32 28.48 -17.50 -22.99
CA ASP A 32 29.69 -17.22 -22.21
C ASP A 32 29.41 -17.01 -20.71
N TYR A 33 28.14 -17.10 -20.27
CA TYR A 33 27.79 -17.01 -18.86
C TYR A 33 28.42 -18.18 -18.06
N PRO A 34 29.04 -17.93 -16.89
CA PRO A 34 29.67 -18.97 -16.09
C PRO A 34 28.72 -20.15 -15.78
N GLY A 35 29.19 -21.37 -16.03
CA GLY A 35 28.41 -22.61 -15.88
C GLY A 35 27.73 -23.09 -17.15
N LEU A 36 27.70 -22.29 -18.24
CA LEU A 36 27.15 -22.69 -19.54
C LEU A 36 28.21 -23.24 -20.52
N GLU A 37 29.43 -23.54 -20.08
CA GLU A 37 30.54 -23.94 -20.96
C GLU A 37 30.23 -25.20 -21.76
N LYS A 38 29.53 -26.16 -21.13
CA LYS A 38 29.07 -27.38 -21.79
C LYS A 38 27.97 -27.12 -22.81
N VAL A 39 27.01 -26.25 -22.47
CA VAL A 39 25.94 -25.81 -23.39
C VAL A 39 26.56 -25.15 -24.62
N LYS A 40 27.50 -24.22 -24.41
CA LYS A 40 28.25 -23.56 -25.48
C LYS A 40 28.97 -24.56 -26.38
N THR A 41 29.65 -25.53 -25.77
CA THR A 41 30.37 -26.58 -26.52
C THR A 41 29.42 -27.41 -27.38
N ALA A 42 28.30 -27.89 -26.82
CA ALA A 42 27.30 -28.65 -27.55
C ALA A 42 26.65 -27.84 -28.68
N CYS A 43 26.31 -26.56 -28.44
CA CYS A 43 25.81 -25.65 -29.47
C CYS A 43 26.82 -25.47 -30.61
N SER A 44 28.12 -25.33 -30.31
CA SER A 44 29.16 -25.16 -31.34
C SER A 44 29.31 -26.38 -32.27
N ARG A 45 28.92 -27.56 -31.77
CA ARG A 45 28.88 -28.83 -32.51
C ARG A 45 27.51 -29.14 -33.12
N GLN A 46 26.54 -28.22 -32.98
CA GLN A 46 25.15 -28.39 -33.40
C GLN A 46 24.44 -29.59 -32.73
N GLN A 47 24.87 -29.98 -31.53
CA GLN A 47 24.27 -31.06 -30.73
C GLN A 47 23.16 -30.48 -29.84
N TRP A 48 22.01 -30.15 -30.43
CA TRP A 48 20.96 -29.37 -29.77
C TRP A 48 20.28 -30.08 -28.60
N GLU A 49 20.08 -31.39 -28.69
CA GLU A 49 19.51 -32.20 -27.60
C GLU A 49 20.46 -32.24 -26.39
N GLU A 50 21.76 -32.48 -26.65
CA GLU A 50 22.80 -32.44 -25.63
C GLU A 50 22.90 -31.04 -25.00
N ALA A 51 22.82 -29.98 -25.80
CA ALA A 51 22.83 -28.60 -25.31
C ALA A 51 21.66 -28.31 -24.37
N ALA A 52 20.45 -28.79 -24.69
CA ALA A 52 19.28 -28.60 -23.83
C ALA A 52 19.37 -29.44 -22.54
N GLN A 53 19.91 -30.66 -22.62
CA GLN A 53 20.15 -31.50 -21.45
C GLN A 53 21.15 -30.85 -20.49
N GLU A 54 22.27 -30.35 -21.01
CA GLU A 54 23.27 -29.64 -20.20
C GLU A 54 22.73 -28.32 -19.66
N LEU A 55 21.85 -27.62 -20.39
CA LEU A 55 21.19 -26.41 -19.90
C LEU A 55 20.21 -26.70 -18.76
N LEU A 56 19.43 -27.79 -18.86
CA LEU A 56 18.57 -28.23 -17.77
C LEU A 56 19.41 -28.69 -16.56
N ALA A 57 20.51 -29.40 -16.80
CA ALA A 57 21.45 -29.78 -15.75
C ALA A 57 22.04 -28.54 -15.05
N TYR A 58 22.40 -27.51 -15.80
CA TYR A 58 22.83 -26.22 -15.24
C TYR A 58 21.74 -25.64 -14.32
N TYR A 59 20.51 -25.44 -14.81
CA TYR A 59 19.46 -24.83 -14.00
C TYR A 59 19.03 -25.65 -12.78
N ARG A 60 19.13 -26.99 -12.83
CA ARG A 60 18.88 -27.86 -11.68
C ARG A 60 19.96 -27.77 -10.61
N ASN A 61 21.19 -27.39 -10.99
CA ASN A 61 22.33 -27.23 -10.08
C ASN A 61 22.66 -25.77 -9.75
N ARG A 62 21.93 -24.81 -10.34
CA ARG A 62 22.11 -23.37 -10.11
C ARG A 62 21.76 -23.00 -8.68
N THR A 63 22.71 -22.45 -7.93
CA THR A 63 22.56 -22.09 -6.50
C THR A 63 22.92 -20.64 -6.18
N ASP A 64 23.47 -19.91 -7.15
CA ASP A 64 23.90 -18.52 -7.07
C ASP A 64 22.75 -17.51 -7.19
N ILE A 65 21.55 -17.97 -7.56
CA ILE A 65 20.34 -17.13 -7.65
C ILE A 65 19.37 -17.43 -6.50
N ALA A 66 19.14 -16.43 -5.65
CA ALA A 66 18.15 -16.45 -4.57
C ALA A 66 16.83 -15.78 -5.01
N HIS A 67 15.71 -16.21 -4.41
CA HIS A 67 14.40 -15.63 -4.69
C HIS A 67 13.70 -15.21 -3.39
N PRO A 68 13.43 -13.90 -3.18
CA PRO A 68 12.91 -13.40 -1.91
C PRO A 68 11.45 -13.79 -1.64
N ASP A 69 10.66 -14.02 -2.69
CA ASP A 69 9.22 -14.32 -2.54
C ASP A 69 8.93 -15.81 -2.25
N ILE A 70 9.95 -16.68 -2.23
CA ILE A 70 9.76 -18.12 -1.99
C ILE A 70 10.93 -18.73 -1.21
N ASP A 71 10.61 -19.37 -0.08
CA ASP A 71 11.56 -20.18 0.68
C ASP A 71 11.30 -21.67 0.38
N LEU A 72 12.13 -22.25 -0.48
CA LEU A 72 12.02 -23.66 -0.87
C LEU A 72 12.27 -24.64 0.30
N LYS A 73 12.93 -24.21 1.37
CA LYS A 73 13.20 -25.06 2.55
C LYS A 73 12.00 -25.14 3.49
N ASN A 74 11.21 -24.07 3.56
CA ASN A 74 10.06 -23.94 4.45
C ASN A 74 8.78 -23.66 3.67
N LEU A 75 8.52 -24.45 2.62
CA LEU A 75 7.31 -24.30 1.80
C LEU A 75 6.07 -24.64 2.62
N ALA A 76 5.08 -23.74 2.54
CA ALA A 76 3.74 -23.95 3.05
C ALA A 76 2.70 -23.70 1.95
N ILE A 77 1.63 -24.49 1.98
CA ILE A 77 0.45 -24.31 1.15
C ILE A 77 -0.78 -24.18 2.06
N SER A 78 -1.55 -23.12 1.85
CA SER A 78 -2.81 -22.93 2.56
C SER A 78 -3.91 -23.86 2.01
N LYS A 79 -5.00 -24.04 2.77
CA LYS A 79 -6.15 -24.81 2.30
C LYS A 79 -6.78 -24.23 1.02
N GLU A 80 -6.77 -22.90 0.89
CA GLU A 80 -7.29 -22.19 -0.27
C GLU A 80 -6.40 -22.43 -1.50
N GLU A 81 -5.08 -22.30 -1.36
CA GLU A 81 -4.13 -22.61 -2.42
C GLU A 81 -4.17 -24.09 -2.84
N GLN A 82 -4.25 -25.02 -1.88
CA GLN A 82 -4.39 -26.44 -2.18
C GLN A 82 -5.65 -26.70 -3.01
N LYS A 83 -6.78 -26.09 -2.63
CA LYS A 83 -8.01 -26.17 -3.43
C LYS A 83 -7.81 -25.63 -4.85
N TRP A 84 -7.13 -24.51 -5.02
CA TRP A 84 -6.86 -23.97 -6.37
C TRP A 84 -5.97 -24.89 -7.19
N ALA A 85 -4.99 -25.54 -6.58
CA ALA A 85 -4.16 -26.54 -7.24
C ALA A 85 -4.97 -27.78 -7.67
N ASP A 86 -5.84 -28.27 -6.79
CA ASP A 86 -6.67 -29.45 -7.06
C ASP A 86 -7.75 -29.15 -8.11
N ASP A 87 -8.44 -28.01 -8.01
CA ASP A 87 -9.46 -27.57 -8.97
C ASP A 87 -8.87 -27.39 -10.38
N ALA A 88 -7.61 -26.95 -10.47
CA ALA A 88 -6.92 -26.76 -11.74
C ALA A 88 -6.70 -28.07 -12.51
N MET A 89 -6.71 -29.23 -11.83
CA MET A 89 -6.61 -30.55 -12.47
C MET A 89 -7.81 -30.87 -13.37
N ASP A 90 -8.97 -30.26 -13.10
CA ASP A 90 -10.18 -30.37 -13.90
C ASP A 90 -10.41 -29.12 -14.76
N HIS A 91 -9.40 -28.26 -14.93
CA HIS A 91 -9.45 -26.96 -15.60
C HIS A 91 -10.46 -25.98 -15.00
N THR A 92 -10.65 -26.05 -13.68
CA THR A 92 -11.41 -25.08 -12.91
C THR A 92 -10.45 -24.07 -12.31
N PHE A 93 -10.42 -22.85 -12.84
CA PHE A 93 -9.34 -21.90 -12.57
C PHE A 93 -9.76 -20.79 -11.62
N PHE A 94 -8.98 -20.61 -10.55
CA PHE A 94 -9.13 -19.44 -9.70
C PHE A 94 -8.63 -18.18 -10.42
N VAL A 95 -9.56 -17.27 -10.68
CA VAL A 95 -9.27 -15.99 -11.35
C VAL A 95 -9.46 -14.82 -10.40
N HIS A 96 -10.60 -14.74 -9.71
CA HIS A 96 -10.96 -13.56 -8.92
C HIS A 96 -11.90 -13.92 -7.75
N LYS A 97 -11.69 -13.29 -6.60
CA LYS A 97 -12.48 -13.54 -5.38
C LYS A 97 -13.96 -13.15 -5.51
N GLY A 98 -14.26 -12.19 -6.39
CA GLY A 98 -15.64 -11.77 -6.67
C GLY A 98 -16.44 -12.76 -7.51
N TYR A 99 -15.78 -13.74 -8.14
CA TYR A 99 -16.41 -14.74 -9.01
C TYR A 99 -16.16 -16.13 -8.44
N GLN A 100 -16.98 -16.51 -7.46
CA GLN A 100 -16.90 -17.79 -6.76
C GLN A 100 -18.26 -18.51 -6.77
N PRO A 101 -18.32 -19.85 -6.98
CA PRO A 101 -17.18 -20.73 -7.26
C PRO A 101 -16.49 -20.40 -8.59
N SER A 102 -15.20 -20.77 -8.70
CA SER A 102 -14.40 -20.61 -9.91
C SER A 102 -15.06 -21.29 -11.13
N TYR A 103 -14.85 -20.74 -12.32
CA TYR A 103 -15.38 -21.29 -13.56
C TYR A 103 -14.52 -22.45 -14.09
N ASN A 104 -15.16 -23.40 -14.77
CA ASN A 104 -14.51 -24.45 -15.55
C ASN A 104 -14.31 -23.99 -17.00
N TYR A 105 -13.11 -24.20 -17.54
CA TYR A 105 -12.71 -23.71 -18.86
C TYR A 105 -12.72 -24.81 -19.93
N GLY A 106 -13.26 -25.99 -19.62
CA GLY A 106 -13.39 -27.12 -20.53
C GLY A 106 -12.14 -28.00 -20.60
N LYS A 107 -12.31 -29.26 -21.01
CA LYS A 107 -11.20 -30.22 -21.19
C LYS A 107 -10.20 -29.78 -22.26
N ASP A 108 -10.71 -29.21 -23.35
CA ASP A 108 -9.91 -28.42 -24.27
C ASP A 108 -9.99 -26.97 -23.78
N ILE A 109 -8.94 -26.47 -23.14
CA ILE A 109 -9.00 -25.24 -22.36
C ILE A 109 -9.36 -24.07 -23.28
N ASN A 110 -10.50 -23.43 -23.01
CA ASN A 110 -10.93 -22.23 -23.71
C ASN A 110 -10.45 -20.98 -22.94
N TRP A 111 -9.25 -20.48 -23.29
CA TRP A 111 -8.69 -19.25 -22.72
C TRP A 111 -9.49 -17.97 -23.04
N GLU A 112 -10.49 -18.07 -23.92
CA GLU A 112 -11.38 -16.98 -24.29
C GLU A 112 -12.75 -17.07 -23.60
N TYR A 113 -12.95 -18.09 -22.76
CA TYR A 113 -14.22 -18.30 -22.08
C TYR A 113 -14.56 -17.10 -21.18
N TRP A 114 -15.70 -16.47 -21.47
CA TRP A 114 -16.07 -15.20 -20.87
C TRP A 114 -17.55 -15.21 -20.41
N PRO A 115 -17.85 -15.88 -19.28
CA PRO A 115 -19.22 -16.14 -18.83
C PRO A 115 -19.93 -14.89 -18.32
N VAL A 116 -19.16 -13.93 -17.81
CA VAL A 116 -19.62 -12.60 -17.40
C VAL A 116 -18.76 -11.62 -18.16
N LYS A 117 -19.37 -10.69 -18.91
CA LYS A 117 -18.71 -9.67 -19.74
C LYS A 117 -18.03 -8.58 -18.91
N ASP A 118 -17.16 -9.00 -18.01
CA ASP A 118 -16.27 -8.18 -17.20
C ASP A 118 -14.84 -8.41 -17.69
N ASN A 119 -14.20 -7.34 -18.18
CA ASN A 119 -12.83 -7.40 -18.67
C ASN A 119 -11.85 -7.88 -17.57
N GLU A 120 -12.10 -7.57 -16.29
CA GLU A 120 -11.25 -8.03 -15.18
C GLU A 120 -11.25 -9.55 -15.05
N LEU A 121 -12.38 -10.21 -15.32
CA LEU A 121 -12.43 -11.67 -15.32
C LEU A 121 -11.56 -12.25 -16.44
N ARG A 122 -11.57 -11.65 -17.63
CA ARG A 122 -10.78 -12.14 -18.77
C ARG A 122 -9.29 -11.78 -18.64
N TRP A 123 -8.95 -10.57 -18.19
CA TRP A 123 -7.56 -10.20 -17.90
C TRP A 123 -6.93 -11.08 -16.82
N GLN A 124 -7.62 -11.24 -15.68
CA GLN A 124 -7.03 -11.96 -14.55
C GLN A 124 -6.86 -13.46 -14.79
N LEU A 125 -7.60 -14.05 -15.75
CA LEU A 125 -7.39 -15.42 -16.19
C LEU A 125 -5.92 -15.64 -16.64
N HIS A 126 -5.39 -14.66 -17.37
CA HIS A 126 -4.03 -14.72 -17.91
C HIS A 126 -2.93 -14.34 -16.89
N ARG A 127 -3.28 -14.21 -15.60
CA ARG A 127 -2.31 -14.14 -14.50
C ARG A 127 -1.93 -15.52 -13.96
N HIS A 128 -2.66 -16.57 -14.34
CA HIS A 128 -2.35 -17.97 -13.96
C HIS A 128 -2.18 -18.18 -12.45
N LYS A 129 -3.05 -17.57 -11.63
CA LYS A 129 -2.90 -17.53 -10.16
C LYS A 129 -2.83 -18.90 -9.48
N TRP A 130 -3.25 -19.97 -10.17
CA TRP A 130 -3.21 -21.35 -9.68
C TRP A 130 -1.90 -22.09 -9.98
N PHE A 131 -1.05 -21.61 -10.89
CA PHE A 131 0.21 -22.29 -11.24
C PHE A 131 1.20 -22.36 -10.07
N THR A 132 1.39 -21.27 -9.33
CA THR A 132 2.26 -21.27 -8.14
C THR A 132 1.70 -22.21 -7.05
N PRO A 133 0.40 -22.21 -6.72
CA PRO A 133 -0.22 -23.24 -5.88
C PRO A 133 0.02 -24.68 -6.36
N MET A 134 -0.10 -24.98 -7.66
CA MET A 134 0.23 -26.31 -8.20
C MET A 134 1.69 -26.67 -7.93
N GLY A 135 2.62 -25.73 -8.08
CA GLY A 135 4.03 -25.95 -7.77
C GLY A 135 4.29 -26.21 -6.29
N LYS A 136 3.59 -25.49 -5.40
CA LYS A 136 3.64 -25.77 -3.96
C LYS A 136 3.08 -27.15 -3.64
N ALA A 137 1.92 -27.52 -4.23
CA ALA A 137 1.30 -28.82 -4.04
C ALA A 137 2.22 -29.95 -4.53
N TYR A 138 2.85 -29.79 -5.70
CA TYR A 138 3.89 -30.69 -6.20
C TYR A 138 5.03 -30.86 -5.18
N ARG A 139 5.63 -29.77 -4.71
CA ARG A 139 6.80 -29.83 -3.82
C ARG A 139 6.51 -30.43 -2.46
N ILE A 140 5.30 -30.23 -1.94
CA ILE A 140 4.89 -30.75 -0.63
C ILE A 140 4.47 -32.23 -0.71
N SER A 141 3.78 -32.62 -1.80
CA SER A 141 3.26 -33.99 -1.94
C SER A 141 4.21 -34.95 -2.64
N GLY A 142 5.09 -34.46 -3.51
CA GLY A 142 5.87 -35.26 -4.45
C GLY A 142 5.07 -35.82 -5.62
N ASP A 143 3.79 -35.44 -5.77
CA ASP A 143 2.90 -35.98 -6.80
C ASP A 143 3.13 -35.28 -8.15
N GLU A 144 3.77 -35.97 -9.09
CA GLU A 144 4.07 -35.49 -10.45
C GLU A 144 2.83 -35.09 -11.26
N LYS A 145 1.60 -35.44 -10.85
CA LYS A 145 0.39 -35.02 -11.58
C LYS A 145 0.30 -33.49 -11.72
N TYR A 146 0.68 -32.74 -10.67
CA TYR A 146 0.62 -31.28 -10.71
C TYR A 146 1.65 -30.70 -11.68
N ALA A 147 2.85 -31.27 -11.75
CA ALA A 147 3.88 -30.84 -12.68
C ALA A 147 3.50 -31.16 -14.13
N LYS A 148 2.97 -32.37 -14.38
CA LYS A 148 2.47 -32.78 -15.71
C LYS A 148 1.35 -31.87 -16.20
N GLU A 149 0.40 -31.58 -15.33
CA GLU A 149 -0.73 -30.73 -15.66
C GLU A 149 -0.30 -29.27 -15.87
N TRP A 150 0.59 -28.74 -15.03
CA TRP A 150 1.14 -27.40 -15.23
C TRP A 150 1.87 -27.27 -16.56
N VAL A 151 2.73 -28.23 -16.91
CA VAL A 151 3.43 -28.27 -18.21
C VAL A 151 2.42 -28.29 -19.36
N PHE A 152 1.37 -29.11 -19.27
CA PHE A 152 0.30 -29.15 -20.27
C PHE A 152 -0.39 -27.79 -20.42
N GLN A 153 -0.86 -27.21 -19.32
CA GLN A 153 -1.55 -25.91 -19.33
C GLN A 153 -0.66 -24.77 -19.81
N TYR A 154 0.63 -24.80 -19.48
CA TYR A 154 1.61 -23.78 -19.90
C TYR A 154 1.81 -23.81 -21.42
N ILE A 155 2.02 -25.00 -22.00
CA ILE A 155 2.18 -25.16 -23.46
C ILE A 155 0.87 -24.86 -24.19
N ASP A 156 -0.27 -25.30 -23.66
CA ASP A 156 -1.59 -25.00 -24.21
C ASP A 156 -1.85 -23.48 -24.26
N TRP A 157 -1.50 -22.76 -23.19
CA TRP A 157 -1.60 -21.30 -23.15
C TRP A 157 -0.73 -20.65 -24.23
N ILE A 158 0.53 -21.07 -24.40
CA ILE A 158 1.43 -20.54 -25.43
C ILE A 158 0.82 -20.68 -26.83
N LYS A 159 0.26 -21.86 -27.14
CA LYS A 159 -0.30 -22.17 -28.45
C LYS A 159 -1.56 -21.35 -28.75
N LYS A 160 -2.46 -21.22 -27.78
CA LYS A 160 -3.76 -20.56 -27.95
C LYS A 160 -3.73 -19.05 -27.73
N ASN A 161 -2.63 -18.51 -27.21
CA ASN A 161 -2.49 -17.08 -26.93
C ASN A 161 -1.23 -16.51 -27.61
N PRO A 162 -1.06 -16.65 -28.94
CA PRO A 162 0.12 -16.16 -29.63
C PRO A 162 0.20 -14.63 -29.58
N LEU A 163 1.41 -14.10 -29.40
CA LEU A 163 1.65 -12.67 -29.57
C LEU A 163 1.64 -12.32 -31.07
N VAL A 164 0.51 -11.84 -31.57
CA VAL A 164 0.34 -11.32 -32.94
C VAL A 164 0.57 -9.82 -33.00
N LYS A 165 0.85 -9.27 -34.19
CA LYS A 165 1.00 -7.82 -34.37
C LYS A 165 -0.30 -7.12 -33.99
N MET A 166 -0.21 -6.12 -33.12
CA MET A 166 -1.34 -5.30 -32.68
C MET A 166 -1.19 -3.85 -33.16
N GLU A 167 -2.31 -3.20 -33.46
CA GLU A 167 -2.35 -1.74 -33.62
C GLU A 167 -2.45 -1.05 -32.25
N LYS A 168 -1.61 -0.04 -32.01
CA LYS A 168 -1.49 0.65 -30.71
C LYS A 168 -2.80 1.33 -30.26
N GLU A 169 -3.56 1.89 -31.19
CA GLU A 169 -4.81 2.64 -30.92
C GLU A 169 -5.92 1.76 -30.31
N ASN A 170 -5.90 0.45 -30.56
CA ASN A 170 -6.86 -0.49 -29.99
C ASN A 170 -6.53 -0.91 -28.54
N PHE A 171 -5.31 -0.67 -28.07
CA PHE A 171 -4.86 -1.00 -26.71
C PHE A 171 -5.40 -0.02 -25.66
N GLU A 172 -5.43 1.28 -25.98
CA GLU A 172 -5.87 2.34 -25.07
C GLU A 172 -7.38 2.25 -24.78
N LEU A 173 -8.18 1.86 -25.79
CA LEU A 173 -9.64 1.76 -25.66
C LEU A 173 -10.08 0.58 -24.75
N VAL A 174 -9.43 -0.58 -24.84
CA VAL A 174 -9.71 -1.72 -23.95
C VAL A 174 -9.18 -1.46 -22.53
N SER A 175 -8.03 -0.77 -22.42
CA SER A 175 -7.45 -0.38 -21.13
C SER A 175 -8.23 0.74 -20.41
N ALA A 176 -9.02 1.53 -21.14
CA ALA A 176 -9.92 2.56 -20.58
C ALA A 176 -11.21 1.98 -19.95
N GLY A 177 -11.39 0.65 -19.93
CA GLY A 177 -12.55 0.00 -19.31
C GLY A 177 -13.76 -0.16 -20.24
N GLU A 178 -13.63 0.13 -21.54
CA GLU A 178 -14.68 -0.17 -22.51
C GLU A 178 -14.71 -1.67 -22.81
N VAL A 179 -15.89 -2.29 -22.68
CA VAL A 179 -16.10 -3.69 -23.08
C VAL A 179 -16.18 -3.75 -24.60
N LYS A 180 -15.11 -4.26 -25.24
CA LYS A 180 -15.11 -4.56 -26.68
C LYS A 180 -15.30 -6.05 -26.89
N GLU A 181 -16.50 -6.45 -27.28
CA GLU A 181 -16.85 -7.87 -27.44
C GLU A 181 -16.06 -8.56 -28.57
N ASP A 182 -15.64 -7.80 -29.59
CA ASP A 182 -14.89 -8.30 -30.75
C ASP A 182 -13.36 -8.10 -30.62
N ALA A 183 -12.85 -7.78 -29.43
CA ALA A 183 -11.42 -7.61 -29.23
C ALA A 183 -10.69 -8.95 -29.29
N ASP A 184 -9.65 -9.02 -30.13
CA ASP A 184 -8.77 -10.18 -30.22
C ASP A 184 -8.21 -10.55 -28.83
N ASN A 185 -8.13 -11.86 -28.56
CA ASN A 185 -7.70 -12.37 -27.25
C ASN A 185 -6.30 -11.87 -26.83
N VAL A 186 -5.48 -11.46 -27.81
CA VAL A 186 -4.17 -10.87 -27.57
C VAL A 186 -4.25 -9.60 -26.69
N HIS A 187 -5.33 -8.82 -26.76
CA HIS A 187 -5.56 -7.65 -25.89
C HIS A 187 -5.77 -8.01 -24.42
N PHE A 188 -6.23 -9.23 -24.14
CA PHE A 188 -6.42 -9.72 -22.79
C PHE A 188 -5.18 -10.47 -22.29
N ALA A 189 -4.65 -11.38 -23.11
CA ALA A 189 -3.53 -12.25 -22.76
C ALA A 189 -2.19 -11.51 -22.66
N TRP A 190 -1.99 -10.47 -23.48
CA TRP A 190 -0.73 -9.74 -23.59
C TRP A 190 -0.80 -8.30 -23.07
N ARG A 191 -1.82 -7.94 -22.29
CA ARG A 191 -1.80 -6.65 -21.57
C ARG A 191 -0.59 -6.58 -20.63
N GLN A 192 0.08 -5.45 -20.61
CA GLN A 192 1.35 -5.18 -19.90
C GLN A 192 1.28 -5.62 -18.44
N LEU A 193 0.16 -5.34 -17.77
CA LEU A 193 -0.02 -5.73 -16.38
C LEU A 193 0.01 -7.25 -16.21
N GLU A 194 -0.73 -8.01 -17.02
CA GLU A 194 -0.74 -9.48 -16.98
C GLU A 194 0.63 -10.06 -17.40
N VAL A 195 1.24 -9.52 -18.46
CA VAL A 195 2.59 -9.91 -18.90
C VAL A 195 3.60 -9.71 -17.77
N SER A 196 3.58 -8.54 -17.11
CA SER A 196 4.48 -8.27 -16.00
C SER A 196 4.21 -9.19 -14.81
N ASN A 197 2.94 -9.45 -14.44
CA ASN A 197 2.60 -10.42 -13.39
C ASN A 197 3.22 -11.79 -13.71
N ARG A 198 3.07 -12.27 -14.95
CA ARG A 198 3.68 -13.54 -15.37
C ARG A 198 5.21 -13.53 -15.29
N LEU A 199 5.87 -12.43 -15.64
CA LEU A 199 7.33 -12.32 -15.46
C LEU A 199 7.75 -12.55 -14.01
N GLN A 200 6.99 -12.05 -13.04
CA GLN A 200 7.28 -12.32 -11.63
C GLN A 200 6.86 -13.73 -11.20
N ASP A 201 5.64 -14.16 -11.51
CA ASP A 201 5.13 -15.42 -10.97
C ASP A 201 5.84 -16.64 -11.58
N GLN A 202 6.29 -16.54 -12.83
CA GLN A 202 6.97 -17.63 -13.53
C GLN A 202 8.37 -17.92 -12.96
N THR A 203 9.04 -16.98 -12.28
CA THR A 203 10.31 -17.27 -11.58
C THR A 203 10.09 -18.21 -10.39
N CYS A 204 9.02 -17.99 -9.61
CA CYS A 204 8.60 -18.90 -8.55
C CYS A 204 8.18 -20.27 -9.12
N GLN A 205 7.39 -20.28 -10.20
CA GLN A 205 6.97 -21.52 -10.86
C GLN A 205 8.17 -22.32 -11.37
N PHE A 206 9.15 -21.65 -11.97
CA PHE A 206 10.39 -22.27 -12.42
C PHE A 206 11.12 -22.98 -11.27
N LEU A 207 11.31 -22.30 -10.14
CA LEU A 207 11.96 -22.91 -8.96
C LEU A 207 11.20 -24.10 -8.39
N LEU A 208 9.86 -24.03 -8.39
CA LEU A 208 9.00 -25.09 -7.89
C LEU A 208 9.08 -26.33 -8.79
N PHE A 209 9.02 -26.17 -10.11
CA PHE A 209 8.88 -27.28 -11.06
C PHE A 209 10.18 -27.73 -11.74
N CYS A 210 11.28 -26.98 -11.72
CA CYS A 210 12.55 -27.36 -12.35
C CYS A 210 13.06 -28.79 -11.95
N PRO A 211 12.86 -29.27 -10.70
CA PRO A 211 13.22 -30.63 -10.33
C PRO A 211 12.30 -31.73 -10.88
N ALA A 212 11.13 -31.40 -11.41
CA ALA A 212 10.12 -32.37 -11.83
C ALA A 212 10.56 -33.18 -13.04
N GLU A 213 10.08 -34.43 -13.13
CA GLU A 213 10.30 -35.29 -14.28
C GLU A 213 9.62 -34.71 -15.53
N ALA A 214 8.44 -34.11 -15.36
CA ALA A 214 7.72 -33.45 -16.44
C ALA A 214 8.44 -32.21 -17.01
N PHE A 215 9.38 -31.62 -16.26
CA PHE A 215 10.19 -30.49 -16.70
C PHE A 215 11.40 -30.99 -17.51
N THR A 216 11.15 -31.26 -18.78
CA THR A 216 12.12 -31.81 -19.72
C THR A 216 13.04 -30.74 -20.32
N PRO A 217 14.16 -31.14 -20.98
CA PRO A 217 14.97 -30.22 -21.77
C PRO A 217 14.19 -29.48 -22.86
N GLU A 218 13.25 -30.14 -23.53
CA GLU A 218 12.41 -29.53 -24.56
C GLU A 218 11.49 -28.46 -23.94
N PHE A 219 10.83 -28.79 -22.83
CA PHE A 219 9.99 -27.85 -22.11
C PHE A 219 10.77 -26.65 -21.60
N LEU A 220 11.98 -26.85 -21.09
CA LEU A 220 12.87 -25.75 -20.69
C LEU A 220 13.07 -24.75 -21.84
N THR A 221 13.32 -25.24 -23.05
CA THR A 221 13.51 -24.34 -24.21
C THR A 221 12.23 -23.58 -24.58
N GLU A 222 11.06 -24.22 -24.50
CA GLU A 222 9.76 -23.54 -24.67
C GLU A 222 9.52 -22.48 -23.60
N PHE A 223 9.81 -22.82 -22.34
CA PHE A 223 9.69 -21.91 -21.20
C PHE A 223 10.57 -20.67 -21.38
N LEU A 224 11.86 -20.85 -21.71
CA LEU A 224 12.80 -19.74 -21.86
C LEU A 224 12.42 -18.82 -23.03
N VAL A 225 12.00 -19.39 -24.18
CA VAL A 225 11.55 -18.59 -25.33
C VAL A 225 10.30 -17.79 -24.98
N ASN A 226 9.32 -18.41 -24.31
CA ASN A 226 8.10 -17.71 -23.91
C ASN A 226 8.35 -16.65 -22.83
N TYR A 227 9.19 -16.96 -21.84
CA TYR A 227 9.58 -16.03 -20.79
C TYR A 227 10.32 -14.82 -21.36
N HIS A 228 11.28 -15.06 -22.27
CA HIS A 228 11.96 -13.98 -22.97
C HIS A 228 11.00 -13.12 -23.78
N ARG A 229 10.04 -13.74 -24.49
CA ARG A 229 8.99 -13.02 -25.23
C ARG A 229 8.20 -12.07 -24.34
N HIS A 230 7.86 -12.48 -23.12
CA HIS A 230 7.23 -11.58 -22.13
C HIS A 230 8.13 -10.38 -21.79
N GLY A 231 9.42 -10.61 -21.51
CA GLY A 231 10.39 -9.55 -21.20
C GLY A 231 10.59 -8.58 -22.35
N ALA A 232 10.85 -9.11 -23.55
CA ALA A 232 11.04 -8.31 -24.75
C ALA A 232 9.78 -7.50 -25.16
N TYR A 233 8.59 -8.07 -24.94
CA TYR A 233 7.33 -7.35 -25.15
C TYR A 233 7.16 -6.22 -24.15
N LEU A 234 7.29 -6.50 -22.85
CA LEU A 234 7.08 -5.49 -21.81
C LEU A 234 8.08 -4.34 -21.93
N PHE A 235 9.35 -4.64 -22.23
CA PHE A 235 10.41 -3.65 -22.42
C PHE A 235 10.05 -2.58 -23.47
N LYS A 236 9.27 -2.95 -24.50
CA LYS A 236 8.85 -2.04 -25.58
C LYS A 236 7.50 -1.36 -25.35
N ASN A 237 6.76 -1.76 -24.31
CA ASN A 237 5.35 -1.42 -24.16
C ASN A 237 4.97 -0.91 -22.77
N TYR A 238 5.91 -0.49 -21.91
CA TYR A 238 5.61 0.08 -20.59
C TYR A 238 4.42 1.06 -20.61
N SER A 239 3.60 1.00 -19.56
CA SER A 239 2.58 1.98 -19.24
C SER A 239 3.21 3.38 -19.13
N ALA A 240 2.48 4.43 -19.50
CA ALA A 240 3.02 5.79 -19.51
C ALA A 240 3.35 6.30 -18.09
N GLU A 241 2.48 6.01 -17.12
CA GLU A 241 2.56 6.50 -15.75
C GLU A 241 1.73 5.63 -14.78
N GLY A 242 1.67 6.04 -13.51
CA GLY A 242 0.86 5.42 -12.47
C GLY A 242 1.46 4.14 -11.88
N ASN A 243 0.66 3.46 -11.06
CA ASN A 243 1.09 2.26 -10.34
C ASN A 243 1.41 1.07 -11.26
N HIS A 244 0.74 0.94 -12.42
CA HIS A 244 1.03 -0.10 -13.41
C HIS A 244 2.48 -0.02 -13.89
N LEU A 245 2.95 1.18 -14.25
CA LEU A 245 4.35 1.40 -14.64
C LEU A 245 5.34 0.95 -13.56
N LEU A 246 5.05 1.23 -12.29
CA LEU A 246 5.91 0.81 -11.18
C LEU A 246 5.99 -0.72 -11.06
N PHE A 247 4.87 -1.42 -11.14
CA PHE A 247 4.85 -2.89 -11.12
C PHE A 247 5.59 -3.46 -12.32
N GLU A 248 5.37 -2.92 -13.51
CA GLU A 248 6.03 -3.36 -14.74
C GLU A 248 7.56 -3.19 -14.66
N ALA A 249 8.03 -2.04 -14.18
CA ALA A 249 9.45 -1.77 -13.99
C ALA A 249 10.07 -2.69 -12.93
N GLN A 250 9.41 -2.87 -11.77
CA GLN A 250 9.84 -3.79 -10.72
C GLN A 250 9.97 -5.22 -11.26
N ARG A 251 9.02 -5.68 -12.07
CA ARG A 251 9.00 -7.07 -12.57
C ARG A 251 9.94 -7.26 -13.74
N MET A 252 10.30 -6.20 -14.45
CA MET A 252 11.43 -6.24 -15.38
C MET A 252 12.76 -6.45 -14.64
N VAL A 253 12.96 -5.82 -13.47
CA VAL A 253 14.13 -6.10 -12.63
C VAL A 253 14.15 -7.57 -12.24
N TYR A 254 13.02 -8.14 -11.82
CA TYR A 254 12.93 -9.58 -11.54
C TYR A 254 13.35 -10.44 -12.73
N ALA A 255 12.89 -10.10 -13.93
CA ALA A 255 13.24 -10.85 -15.14
C ALA A 255 14.75 -10.85 -15.42
N GLY A 256 15.39 -9.69 -15.36
CA GLY A 256 16.83 -9.56 -15.58
C GLY A 256 17.70 -10.06 -14.42
N VAL A 257 17.17 -10.14 -13.20
CA VAL A 257 17.90 -10.70 -12.04
C VAL A 257 17.79 -12.23 -11.99
N PHE A 258 16.60 -12.78 -12.23
CA PHE A 258 16.37 -14.22 -12.04
C PHE A 258 16.93 -15.08 -13.18
N PHE A 259 16.96 -14.55 -14.40
CA PHE A 259 17.60 -15.19 -15.56
C PHE A 259 18.72 -14.29 -16.11
N PRO A 260 19.84 -14.13 -15.36
CA PRO A 260 20.95 -13.30 -15.80
C PRO A 260 21.67 -13.88 -17.02
N GLU A 261 21.37 -15.12 -17.40
CA GLU A 261 21.93 -15.80 -18.56
C GLU A 261 21.37 -15.25 -19.88
N PHE A 262 20.25 -14.53 -19.89
CA PHE A 262 19.77 -13.88 -21.13
C PHE A 262 20.69 -12.73 -21.54
N LYS A 263 20.92 -12.57 -22.85
CA LYS A 263 21.68 -11.44 -23.41
C LYS A 263 21.09 -10.08 -23.04
N ASP A 264 19.76 -10.00 -22.94
CA ASP A 264 19.03 -8.77 -22.61
C ASP A 264 18.89 -8.51 -21.10
N ALA A 265 19.32 -9.45 -20.24
CA ALA A 265 19.05 -9.42 -18.80
C ALA A 265 19.56 -8.12 -18.14
N ALA A 266 20.79 -7.70 -18.47
CA ALA A 266 21.36 -6.47 -17.94
C ALA A 266 20.57 -5.22 -18.37
N THR A 267 20.17 -5.15 -19.66
CA THR A 267 19.35 -4.06 -20.19
C THR A 267 17.96 -4.02 -19.55
N TRP A 268 17.37 -5.18 -19.25
CA TRP A 268 16.10 -5.26 -18.53
C TRP A 268 16.21 -4.74 -17.10
N ARG A 269 17.27 -5.12 -16.36
CA ARG A 269 17.53 -4.58 -15.02
C ARG A 269 17.71 -3.07 -15.06
N GLU A 270 18.60 -2.58 -15.93
CA GLU A 270 18.86 -1.15 -16.10
C GLU A 270 17.57 -0.36 -16.42
N SER A 271 16.75 -0.87 -17.35
CA SER A 271 15.47 -0.25 -17.70
C SER A 271 14.51 -0.15 -16.52
N GLY A 272 14.32 -1.26 -15.80
CA GLY A 272 13.46 -1.30 -14.61
C GLY A 272 13.96 -0.35 -13.51
N ILE A 273 15.26 -0.37 -13.22
CA ILE A 273 15.89 0.49 -12.21
C ILE A 273 15.76 1.97 -12.59
N ASN A 274 16.01 2.33 -13.85
CA ASN A 274 15.91 3.71 -14.32
C ASN A 274 14.48 4.25 -14.20
N ILE A 275 13.47 3.44 -14.53
CA ILE A 275 12.06 3.83 -14.36
C ILE A 275 11.74 3.99 -12.87
N LEU A 276 12.10 3.03 -12.02
CA LEU A 276 11.85 3.12 -10.58
C LEU A 276 12.52 4.34 -9.95
N ASN A 277 13.78 4.63 -10.32
CA ASN A 277 14.50 5.82 -9.84
C ASN A 277 13.89 7.13 -10.34
N ARG A 278 13.39 7.16 -11.57
CA ARG A 278 12.68 8.35 -12.09
C ARG A 278 11.37 8.57 -11.33
N GLU A 279 10.60 7.51 -11.12
CA GLU A 279 9.26 7.62 -10.54
C GLU A 279 9.29 7.86 -9.03
N ILE A 280 10.25 7.29 -8.28
CA ILE A 280 10.37 7.57 -6.84
C ILE A 280 10.62 9.06 -6.58
N LYS A 281 11.39 9.74 -7.45
CA LYS A 281 11.64 11.20 -7.37
C LYS A 281 10.43 12.07 -7.71
N LYS A 282 9.46 11.54 -8.46
CA LYS A 282 8.21 12.25 -8.78
C LYS A 282 7.17 12.08 -7.69
N GLN A 283 7.14 10.89 -7.08
CA GLN A 283 6.05 10.48 -6.21
C GLN A 283 6.36 10.67 -4.72
N VAL A 284 7.62 10.89 -4.35
CA VAL A 284 8.05 11.00 -2.96
C VAL A 284 8.64 12.38 -2.72
N TYR A 285 8.10 13.10 -1.76
CA TYR A 285 8.65 14.38 -1.30
C TYR A 285 10.02 14.17 -0.63
N ASP A 286 10.81 15.23 -0.53
CA ASP A 286 12.16 15.18 0.06
C ASP A 286 12.19 14.71 1.54
N ASP A 287 11.05 14.81 2.23
CA ASP A 287 10.82 14.35 3.61
C ASP A 287 10.36 12.89 3.71
N GLY A 288 10.30 12.16 2.59
CA GLY A 288 9.93 10.76 2.51
C GLY A 288 8.44 10.49 2.35
N GLY A 289 7.56 11.48 2.51
CA GLY A 289 6.12 11.29 2.32
C GLY A 289 5.77 11.04 0.84
N GLN A 290 4.91 10.06 0.58
CA GLN A 290 4.41 9.82 -0.79
C GLN A 290 3.25 10.78 -1.11
N TYR A 291 3.19 11.27 -2.36
CA TYR A 291 2.38 12.43 -2.75
C TYR A 291 0.85 12.27 -2.64
N GLU A 292 0.34 11.04 -2.54
CA GLU A 292 -1.09 10.78 -2.35
C GLU A 292 -1.56 11.14 -0.92
N LEU A 293 -0.62 11.38 0.00
CA LEU A 293 -0.88 11.74 1.39
C LEU A 293 -1.80 10.73 2.10
N ASP A 294 -1.59 9.45 1.80
CA ASP A 294 -2.36 8.32 2.29
C ASP A 294 -1.42 7.26 2.88
N PRO A 295 -1.51 6.94 4.19
CA PRO A 295 -0.64 5.96 4.82
C PRO A 295 -0.66 4.56 4.20
N HIS A 296 -1.79 4.10 3.67
CA HIS A 296 -1.92 2.78 3.06
C HIS A 296 -1.25 2.71 1.69
N TYR A 297 -1.49 3.72 0.84
CA TYR A 297 -0.82 3.81 -0.47
C TYR A 297 0.67 4.12 -0.32
N HIS A 298 1.06 4.90 0.69
CA HIS A 298 2.46 5.11 1.04
C HIS A 298 3.17 3.79 1.37
N LEU A 299 2.60 2.95 2.26
CA LEU A 299 3.17 1.64 2.57
C LEU A 299 3.21 0.72 1.34
N ALA A 300 2.16 0.73 0.51
CA ALA A 300 2.15 -0.02 -0.74
C ALA A 300 3.30 0.41 -1.66
N ALA A 301 3.55 1.72 -1.79
CA ALA A 301 4.66 2.26 -2.56
C ALA A 301 6.02 1.85 -2.00
N ILE A 302 6.25 1.93 -0.68
CA ILE A 302 7.47 1.40 -0.04
C ILE A 302 7.69 -0.05 -0.49
N ASN A 303 6.67 -0.89 -0.38
CA ASN A 303 6.80 -2.31 -0.68
C ASN A 303 7.05 -2.59 -2.17
N ILE A 304 6.54 -1.77 -3.09
CA ILE A 304 6.88 -1.87 -4.51
C ILE A 304 8.36 -1.55 -4.74
N PHE A 305 8.84 -0.42 -4.21
CA PHE A 305 10.23 0.00 -4.36
C PHE A 305 11.22 -0.95 -3.68
N CYS A 306 10.87 -1.47 -2.49
CA CYS A 306 11.66 -2.45 -1.74
C CYS A 306 11.74 -3.81 -2.43
N LYS A 307 10.69 -4.27 -3.11
CA LYS A 307 10.70 -5.59 -3.79
C LYS A 307 11.75 -5.65 -4.89
N ALA A 308 11.81 -4.64 -5.76
CA ALA A 308 12.82 -4.57 -6.81
C ALA A 308 14.24 -4.58 -6.22
N LEU A 309 14.46 -3.75 -5.20
CA LEU A 309 15.75 -3.66 -4.51
C LEU A 309 16.12 -4.98 -3.86
N ARG A 310 15.21 -5.64 -3.14
CA ARG A 310 15.44 -6.92 -2.46
C ARG A 310 15.82 -8.03 -3.43
N MET A 311 15.11 -8.12 -4.56
CA MET A 311 15.44 -9.10 -5.60
C MET A 311 16.85 -8.88 -6.14
N ALA A 312 17.23 -7.64 -6.43
CA ALA A 312 18.59 -7.33 -6.87
C ALA A 312 19.64 -7.57 -5.79
N ASP A 313 19.34 -7.18 -4.54
CA ASP A 313 20.26 -7.24 -3.40
C ASP A 313 20.67 -8.67 -3.05
N CYS A 314 19.70 -9.60 -2.96
CA CYS A 314 19.99 -11.00 -2.66
C CYS A 314 20.73 -11.75 -3.79
N ASN A 315 20.90 -11.11 -4.95
CA ASN A 315 21.56 -11.67 -6.14
C ASN A 315 22.81 -10.87 -6.58
N GLY A 316 23.31 -9.96 -5.74
CA GLY A 316 24.55 -9.22 -6.02
C GLY A 316 24.41 -8.01 -6.96
N PHE A 317 23.18 -7.61 -7.31
CA PHE A 317 22.90 -6.47 -8.18
C PHE A 317 22.52 -5.19 -7.43
N ARG A 318 22.72 -5.14 -6.10
CA ARG A 318 22.43 -3.94 -5.27
C ARG A 318 23.04 -2.67 -5.86
N ASN A 319 24.29 -2.76 -6.31
CA ASN A 319 25.07 -1.62 -6.79
C ASN A 319 24.59 -1.07 -8.15
N GLU A 320 23.66 -1.76 -8.82
CA GLU A 320 22.98 -1.21 -10.00
C GLU A 320 21.94 -0.14 -9.62
N PHE A 321 21.43 -0.16 -8.37
CA PHE A 321 20.58 0.90 -7.87
C PHE A 321 21.40 2.12 -7.42
N PRO A 322 20.99 3.35 -7.78
CA PRO A 322 21.69 4.54 -7.33
C PRO A 322 21.49 4.77 -5.82
N ALA A 323 22.52 5.27 -5.13
CA ALA A 323 22.45 5.50 -3.68
C ALA A 323 21.27 6.38 -3.25
N GLU A 324 20.93 7.40 -4.05
CA GLU A 324 19.76 8.26 -3.86
C GLU A 324 18.43 7.49 -3.83
N TYR A 325 18.32 6.38 -4.56
CA TYR A 325 17.13 5.51 -4.52
C TYR A 325 17.00 4.84 -3.15
N LEU A 326 18.11 4.28 -2.66
CA LEU A 326 18.16 3.64 -1.34
C LEU A 326 17.87 4.64 -0.22
N ASP A 327 18.44 5.84 -0.31
CA ASP A 327 18.21 6.93 0.65
C ASP A 327 16.74 7.34 0.65
N THR A 328 16.12 7.45 -0.53
CA THR A 328 14.70 7.80 -0.65
C THR A 328 13.80 6.71 -0.06
N VAL A 329 14.05 5.44 -0.39
CA VAL A 329 13.31 4.31 0.21
C VAL A 329 13.44 4.32 1.73
N LYS A 330 14.65 4.57 2.27
CA LYS A 330 14.87 4.65 3.71
C LYS A 330 14.10 5.81 4.36
N LYS A 331 14.06 6.98 3.71
CA LYS A 331 13.25 8.13 4.14
C LYS A 331 11.75 7.83 4.12
N MET A 332 11.25 7.08 3.13
CA MET A 332 9.85 6.64 3.12
C MET A 332 9.54 5.77 4.32
N ILE A 333 10.40 4.78 4.62
CA ILE A 333 10.24 3.93 5.80
C ILE A 333 10.26 4.78 7.07
N GLU A 334 11.19 5.73 7.18
CA GLU A 334 11.28 6.67 8.32
C GLU A 334 10.02 7.53 8.47
N PHE A 335 9.48 8.07 7.37
CA PHE A 335 8.20 8.77 7.34
C PHE A 335 7.07 7.89 7.90
N TYR A 336 6.94 6.65 7.41
CA TYR A 336 5.91 5.73 7.86
C TYR A 336 6.05 5.40 9.35
N THR A 337 7.27 5.13 9.81
CA THR A 337 7.59 4.91 11.24
C THR A 337 7.19 6.10 12.11
N ASN A 338 7.43 7.33 11.63
CA ASN A 338 7.10 8.56 12.36
C ASN A 338 5.59 8.76 12.53
N ILE A 339 4.76 8.34 11.58
CA ILE A 339 3.28 8.49 11.66
C ILE A 339 2.59 7.29 12.31
N CYS A 340 3.23 6.13 12.40
CA CYS A 340 2.64 4.98 13.06
C CYS A 340 2.62 5.11 14.60
N PHE A 341 1.58 4.53 15.18
CA PHE A 341 1.38 4.44 16.62
C PHE A 341 2.24 3.31 17.24
N PRO A 342 2.45 3.32 18.57
CA PRO A 342 3.28 2.33 19.24
C PRO A 342 2.80 0.87 19.16
N ASP A 343 1.61 0.61 18.65
CA ASP A 343 1.09 -0.73 18.35
C ASP A 343 1.24 -1.14 16.88
N TYR A 344 2.06 -0.39 16.12
CA TYR A 344 2.35 -0.53 14.69
C TYR A 344 1.22 -0.08 13.77
N THR A 345 0.07 0.36 14.29
CA THR A 345 -1.02 0.83 13.43
C THR A 345 -0.73 2.23 12.87
N ASN A 346 -1.08 2.46 11.60
CA ASN A 346 -1.12 3.79 11.01
C ASN A 346 -2.43 4.53 11.32
N PRO A 347 -2.47 5.86 11.25
CA PRO A 347 -3.73 6.60 11.25
C PRO A 347 -4.55 6.30 9.99
N CYS A 348 -5.88 6.39 10.08
CA CYS A 348 -6.81 6.11 8.99
C CYS A 348 -7.13 7.36 8.16
N PHE A 349 -6.13 8.21 7.89
CA PHE A 349 -6.29 9.39 7.05
C PHE A 349 -6.49 9.01 5.59
N SER A 350 -7.17 9.87 4.83
CA SER A 350 -7.42 9.64 3.40
C SER A 350 -8.20 8.33 3.19
N ASP A 351 -7.79 7.48 2.25
CA ASP A 351 -8.38 6.17 2.00
C ASP A 351 -7.69 5.02 2.76
N ALA A 352 -6.86 5.35 3.75
CA ALA A 352 -6.11 4.36 4.50
C ALA A 352 -7.00 3.49 5.39
N LYS A 353 -6.68 2.20 5.39
CA LYS A 353 -7.19 1.22 6.36
C LYS A 353 -6.24 1.17 7.55
N LEU A 354 -6.73 0.65 8.66
CA LEU A 354 -5.89 0.40 9.81
C LEU A 354 -4.89 -0.72 9.49
N GLY A 355 -3.60 -0.45 9.67
CA GLY A 355 -2.53 -1.43 9.52
C GLY A 355 -2.69 -2.62 10.48
N ASP A 356 -2.23 -3.79 10.03
CA ASP A 356 -2.24 -5.03 10.82
C ASP A 356 -0.85 -5.28 11.41
N TYR A 357 -0.76 -5.40 12.74
CA TYR A 357 0.50 -5.57 13.47
C TYR A 357 1.40 -6.70 12.89
N LYS A 358 0.83 -7.84 12.48
CA LYS A 358 1.64 -8.95 11.95
C LYS A 358 2.26 -8.59 10.60
N SER A 359 1.46 -7.96 9.74
CA SER A 359 1.89 -7.50 8.42
C SER A 359 2.94 -6.39 8.54
N GLU A 360 2.74 -5.45 9.46
CA GLU A 360 3.69 -4.36 9.71
C GLU A 360 5.01 -4.87 10.28
N LEU A 361 4.97 -5.79 11.25
CA LEU A 361 6.18 -6.40 11.78
C LEU A 361 6.93 -7.19 10.70
N ALA A 362 6.22 -7.86 9.78
CA ALA A 362 6.83 -8.52 8.64
C ALA A 362 7.52 -7.52 7.70
N ASN A 363 6.89 -6.36 7.42
CA ASN A 363 7.51 -5.29 6.64
C ASN A 363 8.85 -4.84 7.27
N TYR A 364 8.88 -4.53 8.57
CA TYR A 364 10.14 -4.13 9.24
C TYR A 364 11.21 -5.22 9.21
N ARG A 365 10.82 -6.49 9.33
CA ARG A 365 11.74 -7.63 9.20
C ARG A 365 12.30 -7.76 7.80
N ASP A 366 11.52 -7.45 6.77
CA ASP A 366 12.03 -7.38 5.40
C ASP A 366 12.95 -6.16 5.22
N TRP A 367 12.56 -5.00 5.73
CA TRP A 367 13.35 -3.76 5.58
C TRP A 367 14.69 -3.80 6.31
N VAL A 368 14.81 -4.48 7.47
CA VAL A 368 16.10 -4.62 8.15
C VAL A 368 17.08 -5.47 7.34
N THR A 369 16.61 -6.35 6.44
CA THR A 369 17.51 -7.07 5.52
C THR A 369 18.11 -6.14 4.46
N LEU A 370 17.34 -5.13 4.01
CA LEU A 370 17.79 -4.13 3.04
C LEU A 370 18.69 -3.06 3.67
N PHE A 371 18.49 -2.77 4.95
CA PHE A 371 19.18 -1.73 5.72
C PHE A 371 19.70 -2.28 7.06
N PRO A 372 20.64 -3.24 7.04
CA PRO A 372 21.10 -3.92 8.25
C PRO A 372 21.76 -2.97 9.25
N ASP A 373 22.40 -1.89 8.81
CA ASP A 373 23.06 -0.94 9.70
C ASP A 373 22.10 0.06 10.36
N SER A 374 20.78 -0.03 10.09
CA SER A 374 19.80 0.86 10.68
C SER A 374 19.31 0.35 12.04
N GLU A 375 19.82 0.96 13.12
CA GLU A 375 19.43 0.66 14.49
C GLU A 375 17.92 0.83 14.75
N TRP A 376 17.28 1.82 14.12
CA TRP A 376 15.84 2.06 14.31
C TRP A 376 14.98 1.08 13.52
N ILE A 377 15.34 0.72 12.29
CA ILE A 377 14.62 -0.35 11.57
C ILE A 377 14.75 -1.66 12.36
N ARG A 378 15.95 -1.95 12.90
CA ARG A 378 16.19 -3.10 13.77
C ARG A 378 15.34 -3.06 15.04
N TYR A 379 15.21 -1.89 15.69
CA TYR A 379 14.34 -1.71 16.85
C TYR A 379 12.91 -2.10 16.56
N TYR A 380 12.33 -1.68 15.44
CA TYR A 380 10.97 -2.08 15.06
C TYR A 380 10.88 -3.54 14.61
N ALA A 381 11.84 -4.03 13.83
CA ALA A 381 11.86 -5.43 13.37
C ALA A 381 11.95 -6.44 14.53
N THR A 382 12.56 -6.03 15.65
CA THR A 382 12.77 -6.84 16.86
C THR A 382 11.91 -6.41 18.04
N GLU A 383 10.97 -5.50 17.83
CA GLU A 383 10.04 -5.02 18.85
C GLU A 383 10.74 -4.45 20.10
N GLY A 384 11.88 -3.79 19.90
CA GLY A 384 12.69 -3.15 20.91
C GLY A 384 13.61 -4.09 21.69
N ARG A 385 13.80 -5.33 21.24
CA ARG A 385 14.78 -6.26 21.82
C ARG A 385 16.22 -5.90 21.43
N GLU A 386 16.42 -5.39 20.21
CA GLU A 386 17.71 -4.96 19.67
C GLU A 386 17.57 -3.56 19.03
N GLY A 387 18.69 -2.91 18.73
CA GLY A 387 18.68 -1.58 18.12
C GLY A 387 18.26 -0.47 19.09
N ALA A 388 17.96 0.70 18.53
CA ALA A 388 17.49 1.87 19.26
C ALA A 388 16.40 2.58 18.45
N PRO A 389 15.36 3.19 19.07
CA PRO A 389 14.35 3.92 18.32
C PRO A 389 14.96 5.15 17.61
N LEU A 390 14.18 5.82 16.77
CA LEU A 390 14.60 7.09 16.14
C LEU A 390 15.16 8.07 17.20
N PRO A 391 16.22 8.83 16.88
CA PRO A 391 17.01 9.59 17.86
C PRO A 391 16.34 10.89 18.34
N TYR A 392 15.06 11.05 18.09
CA TYR A 392 14.22 12.17 18.48
C TYR A 392 12.85 11.65 18.92
N LEU A 393 11.99 12.53 19.45
CA LEU A 393 10.60 12.18 19.78
C LEU A 393 9.67 12.70 18.69
N SER A 394 9.28 13.97 18.79
CA SER A 394 8.36 14.59 17.84
C SER A 394 9.06 14.89 16.51
N HIS A 395 8.34 14.71 15.41
CA HIS A 395 8.87 14.85 14.06
C HIS A 395 7.86 15.53 13.15
N GLY A 396 8.36 16.35 12.21
CA GLY A 396 7.53 17.05 11.23
C GLY A 396 8.06 16.81 9.82
N SER A 397 7.20 16.25 8.98
CA SER A 397 7.42 16.07 7.55
C SER A 397 6.74 17.25 6.85
N LEU A 398 7.49 18.35 6.67
CA LEU A 398 6.92 19.65 6.29
C LEU A 398 6.40 19.71 4.86
N ALA A 399 6.96 18.95 3.94
CA ALA A 399 6.57 18.97 2.53
C ALA A 399 5.28 18.15 2.30
N SER A 400 5.21 16.98 2.92
CA SER A 400 4.00 16.12 2.95
C SER A 400 2.93 16.62 3.91
N GLY A 401 3.32 17.39 4.93
CA GLY A 401 2.44 18.00 5.94
C GLY A 401 1.90 17.02 6.97
N PHE A 402 2.76 16.16 7.49
CA PHE A 402 2.46 15.28 8.62
C PHE A 402 3.31 15.67 9.83
N PHE A 403 2.67 15.83 10.98
CA PHE A 403 3.33 16.25 12.21
C PHE A 403 2.98 15.32 13.35
N THR A 404 3.99 14.64 13.89
CA THR A 404 3.82 13.74 15.02
C THR A 404 4.38 14.38 16.28
N PHE A 405 3.51 14.61 17.26
CA PHE A 405 3.89 14.86 18.64
C PHE A 405 3.95 13.53 19.38
N ARG A 406 5.03 13.23 20.11
CA ARG A 406 5.09 12.02 20.95
C ARG A 406 5.86 12.21 22.24
N SER A 407 5.42 11.51 23.30
CA SER A 407 6.13 11.42 24.59
C SER A 407 7.06 10.21 24.68
N GLY A 408 7.01 9.30 23.70
CA GLY A 408 7.79 8.08 23.67
C GLY A 408 7.40 7.16 22.52
N TRP A 409 8.04 5.98 22.49
CA TRP A 409 7.89 4.98 21.41
C TRP A 409 7.14 3.72 21.84
N LYS A 410 6.81 3.59 23.14
CA LYS A 410 6.14 2.43 23.72
C LYS A 410 4.63 2.68 23.85
N LYS A 411 3.87 1.61 24.11
CA LYS A 411 2.40 1.63 24.15
C LYS A 411 1.81 2.59 25.19
N ASP A 412 2.56 2.92 26.24
CA ASP A 412 2.20 3.87 27.30
C ASP A 412 2.38 5.36 26.90
N ALA A 413 2.89 5.64 25.70
CA ALA A 413 3.07 7.00 25.20
C ALA A 413 1.76 7.71 24.87
N ALA A 414 1.85 9.05 24.84
CA ALA A 414 0.90 9.94 24.17
C ALA A 414 1.46 10.26 22.78
N VAL A 415 0.68 10.04 21.72
CA VAL A 415 1.09 10.29 20.32
C VAL A 415 -0.06 10.95 19.57
N MET A 416 0.14 12.17 19.07
CA MET A 416 -0.81 12.83 18.17
C MET A 416 -0.17 12.99 16.80
N VAL A 417 -0.87 12.56 15.75
CA VAL A 417 -0.46 12.77 14.36
C VAL A 417 -1.43 13.75 13.72
N VAL A 418 -0.92 14.87 13.22
CA VAL A 418 -1.69 15.93 12.56
C VAL A 418 -1.42 15.87 11.06
N LYS A 419 -2.48 15.88 10.25
CA LYS A 419 -2.41 15.96 8.77
C LYS A 419 -2.81 17.36 8.32
N ALA A 420 -1.85 18.11 7.79
CA ALA A 420 -2.02 19.48 7.33
C ALA A 420 -1.03 19.77 6.18
N GLY A 421 -1.19 19.02 5.09
CA GLY A 421 -0.31 19.06 3.93
C GLY A 421 -0.84 19.81 2.71
N PRO A 422 -0.11 19.69 1.58
CA PRO A 422 -0.51 20.29 0.32
C PRO A 422 -1.74 19.59 -0.27
N LYS A 423 -2.19 20.08 -1.43
CA LYS A 423 -3.27 19.44 -2.17
C LYS A 423 -2.82 18.05 -2.62
N GLY A 424 -3.50 17.01 -2.14
CA GLY A 424 -3.37 15.65 -2.67
C GLY A 424 -4.31 15.39 -3.84
N GLU A 425 -4.35 14.13 -4.28
CA GLU A 425 -5.19 13.67 -5.40
C GLU A 425 -6.44 12.90 -4.93
N TRP A 426 -6.87 11.90 -5.69
CA TRP A 426 -8.15 11.19 -5.53
C TRP A 426 -8.34 10.56 -4.13
N HIS A 427 -7.30 9.95 -3.58
CA HIS A 427 -7.36 9.29 -2.28
C HIS A 427 -7.34 10.30 -1.12
N CYS A 428 -6.76 11.48 -1.31
CA CYS A 428 -6.71 12.52 -0.29
C CYS A 428 -8.10 13.13 -0.06
N GLN A 429 -8.47 13.28 1.21
CA GLN A 429 -9.74 13.86 1.64
C GLN A 429 -9.56 15.34 2.05
N PRO A 430 -10.62 16.17 1.99
CA PRO A 430 -10.57 17.57 2.42
C PRO A 430 -10.57 17.68 3.94
N ASP A 431 -9.48 17.25 4.58
CA ASP A 431 -9.37 17.02 6.02
C ASP A 431 -8.25 17.84 6.69
N ASN A 432 -7.65 18.81 6.00
CA ASN A 432 -6.52 19.60 6.51
C ASN A 432 -6.75 20.11 7.95
N GLY A 433 -5.74 19.91 8.78
CA GLY A 433 -5.76 20.22 10.19
C GLY A 433 -6.27 19.08 11.06
N THR A 434 -6.91 18.04 10.51
CA THR A 434 -7.35 16.86 11.27
C THR A 434 -6.18 16.20 11.98
N PHE A 435 -6.50 15.42 13.01
CA PHE A 435 -5.52 14.66 13.76
C PHE A 435 -6.13 13.36 14.27
N GLU A 436 -5.26 12.40 14.57
CA GLU A 436 -5.56 11.28 15.42
C GLU A 436 -4.73 11.34 16.70
N PHE A 437 -5.25 10.81 17.81
CA PHE A 437 -4.58 10.88 19.11
C PHE A 437 -4.62 9.53 19.85
N TRP A 438 -3.44 8.93 20.00
CA TRP A 438 -3.18 7.73 20.77
C TRP A 438 -2.72 8.05 22.20
N PHE A 439 -3.28 7.33 23.16
CA PHE A 439 -2.81 7.37 24.54
C PHE A 439 -2.92 6.01 25.20
N ASN A 440 -1.77 5.52 25.68
CA ASN A 440 -1.70 4.39 26.60
C ASN A 440 -2.46 3.14 26.12
N GLY A 441 -2.25 2.72 24.87
CA GLY A 441 -2.85 1.51 24.32
C GLY A 441 -4.10 1.69 23.47
N LYS A 442 -4.63 2.92 23.33
CA LYS A 442 -5.86 3.18 22.57
C LYS A 442 -5.75 4.48 21.77
N ASN A 443 -6.24 4.44 20.53
CA ASN A 443 -6.55 5.64 19.75
C ASN A 443 -7.87 6.25 20.22
N LEU A 444 -7.82 7.44 20.80
CA LEU A 444 -8.92 8.15 21.43
C LEU A 444 -9.70 9.04 20.45
N PHE A 445 -9.05 9.50 19.38
CA PHE A 445 -9.61 10.34 18.32
C PHE A 445 -9.31 9.76 16.93
N PRO A 446 -9.74 8.53 16.62
CA PRO A 446 -9.50 7.94 15.31
C PRO A 446 -10.22 8.72 14.21
N ASP A 447 -9.70 8.70 12.99
CA ASP A 447 -10.34 9.30 11.82
C ASP A 447 -11.67 8.59 11.48
N SER A 448 -12.51 9.21 10.65
CA SER A 448 -13.67 8.55 10.06
C SER A 448 -13.26 7.36 9.18
N GLY A 449 -12.08 7.43 8.54
CA GLY A 449 -11.63 6.47 7.54
C GLY A 449 -12.42 6.59 6.23
N ALA A 450 -12.18 5.69 5.27
CA ALA A 450 -12.84 5.78 3.96
C ALA A 450 -14.06 4.90 3.75
N TYR A 451 -14.20 3.79 4.49
CA TYR A 451 -15.27 2.79 4.39
C TYR A 451 -15.39 2.06 3.04
N VAL A 452 -15.56 2.78 1.93
CA VAL A 452 -15.70 2.24 0.57
C VAL A 452 -14.90 3.07 -0.44
N TYR A 453 -14.57 2.43 -1.56
CA TYR A 453 -13.96 3.08 -2.73
C TYR A 453 -15.03 3.55 -3.71
N ALA A 454 -14.63 3.93 -4.93
CA ALA A 454 -15.56 4.26 -5.99
C ALA A 454 -16.44 3.06 -6.38
N GLY A 455 -17.68 3.32 -6.77
CA GLY A 455 -18.64 2.30 -7.18
C GLY A 455 -19.90 2.92 -7.76
N SER A 456 -21.03 2.22 -7.68
CA SER A 456 -22.34 2.76 -8.08
C SER A 456 -22.70 4.04 -7.31
N ASP A 457 -23.73 4.75 -7.75
CA ASP A 457 -24.21 5.98 -7.09
C ASP A 457 -24.50 5.79 -5.59
N GLU A 458 -25.00 4.62 -5.19
CA GLU A 458 -25.22 4.28 -3.79
C GLU A 458 -23.91 4.14 -3.01
N VAL A 459 -22.90 3.50 -3.61
CA VAL A 459 -21.56 3.39 -3.04
C VAL A 459 -20.89 4.75 -2.97
N MET A 460 -21.07 5.60 -3.98
CA MET A 460 -20.54 6.96 -3.99
C MET A 460 -21.18 7.84 -2.92
N LYS A 461 -22.47 7.68 -2.60
CA LYS A 461 -23.09 8.36 -1.44
C LYS A 461 -22.42 7.97 -0.13
N LEU A 462 -22.11 6.68 0.05
CA LEU A 462 -21.40 6.18 1.22
C LEU A 462 -19.97 6.74 1.27
N ARG A 463 -19.22 6.67 0.17
CA ARG A 463 -17.87 7.25 0.05
C ARG A 463 -17.87 8.73 0.39
N ASN A 464 -18.78 9.50 -0.21
CA ASN A 464 -18.86 10.94 -0.01
C ASN A 464 -19.20 11.32 1.43
N TRP A 465 -19.97 10.50 2.16
CA TRP A 465 -20.23 10.76 3.57
C TRP A 465 -18.93 10.76 4.39
N PHE A 466 -18.07 9.77 4.17
CA PHE A 466 -16.79 9.60 4.89
C PHE A 466 -15.74 10.65 4.49
N ARG A 467 -15.87 11.26 3.31
CA ARG A 467 -14.98 12.33 2.82
C ARG A 467 -15.38 13.74 3.27
N GLN A 468 -16.42 13.88 4.09
CA GLN A 468 -16.91 15.21 4.49
C GLN A 468 -15.95 15.86 5.49
N THR A 469 -15.54 17.11 5.29
CA THR A 469 -14.65 17.82 6.22
C THR A 469 -15.20 17.84 7.65
N ARG A 470 -16.53 17.96 7.80
CA ARG A 470 -17.23 17.96 9.10
C ARG A 470 -17.18 16.63 9.87
N VAL A 471 -16.70 15.55 9.25
CA VAL A 471 -16.50 14.25 9.91
C VAL A 471 -15.04 14.01 10.31
N HIS A 472 -14.19 15.04 10.20
CA HIS A 472 -12.79 15.05 10.66
C HIS A 472 -12.59 16.07 11.78
N ASN A 473 -11.50 15.92 12.54
CA ASN A 473 -11.21 16.74 13.72
C ASN A 473 -10.70 18.14 13.34
N THR A 474 -11.48 18.92 12.59
CA THR A 474 -11.10 20.23 12.05
C THR A 474 -12.27 21.23 12.03
N LEU A 475 -12.01 22.45 11.57
CA LEU A 475 -12.99 23.53 11.48
C LEU A 475 -13.70 23.53 10.13
N THR A 476 -15.01 23.78 10.09
CA THR A 476 -15.79 24.00 8.86
C THR A 476 -16.61 25.29 8.90
N LEU A 477 -17.08 25.72 7.73
CA LEU A 477 -18.06 26.81 7.57
C LEU A 477 -19.35 26.22 6.99
N ASP A 478 -20.44 26.33 7.74
CA ASP A 478 -21.77 25.77 7.44
C ASP A 478 -21.74 24.25 7.20
N GLY A 479 -20.83 23.54 7.87
CA GLY A 479 -20.64 22.10 7.69
C GLY A 479 -20.16 21.67 6.28
N ARG A 480 -19.78 22.62 5.42
CA ARG A 480 -19.34 22.35 4.05
C ARG A 480 -17.94 21.72 4.02
N ASN A 481 -17.63 21.07 2.89
CA ASN A 481 -16.26 20.65 2.61
C ASN A 481 -15.39 21.84 2.25
N PHE A 482 -14.08 21.73 2.53
CA PHE A 482 -13.12 22.73 2.09
C PHE A 482 -13.17 22.96 0.58
N GLU A 483 -13.06 24.22 0.19
CA GLU A 483 -12.89 24.65 -1.21
C GLU A 483 -11.43 24.50 -1.64
N THR A 484 -10.49 24.61 -0.69
CA THR A 484 -9.06 24.35 -0.91
C THR A 484 -8.42 23.52 0.20
N THR A 485 -7.47 22.66 -0.19
CA THR A 485 -6.73 21.73 0.69
C THR A 485 -5.23 21.99 0.62
N GLN A 486 -4.83 23.26 0.64
CA GLN A 486 -3.44 23.69 0.48
C GLN A 486 -2.95 24.30 1.78
N SER A 487 -2.65 23.44 2.75
CA SER A 487 -2.16 23.92 4.03
C SER A 487 -0.71 24.36 3.94
N VAL A 488 -0.39 25.43 4.66
CA VAL A 488 0.95 25.99 4.80
C VAL A 488 1.39 25.88 6.24
N THR A 489 2.58 25.32 6.45
CA THR A 489 3.22 25.29 7.76
C THR A 489 3.84 26.64 8.07
N LYS A 490 3.39 27.29 9.14
CA LYS A 490 3.88 28.60 9.59
C LYS A 490 4.96 28.46 10.66
N LEU A 491 4.85 27.43 11.50
CA LEU A 491 5.82 27.13 12.54
C LEU A 491 5.80 25.64 12.85
N TRP A 492 6.97 25.03 12.98
CA TRP A 492 7.16 23.72 13.57
C TRP A 492 8.30 23.80 14.59
N GLN A 493 7.99 23.50 15.85
CA GLN A 493 8.93 23.48 16.96
C GLN A 493 8.75 22.15 17.72
N PRO A 494 9.52 21.10 17.36
CA PRO A 494 9.34 19.74 17.91
C PRO A 494 9.93 19.56 19.32
N GLU A 495 10.69 20.52 19.82
CA GLU A 495 11.47 20.40 21.06
C GLU A 495 11.01 21.35 22.17
N GLY A 496 11.45 21.06 23.39
CA GLY A 496 11.16 21.84 24.58
C GLY A 496 9.97 21.29 25.38
N ARG A 497 9.65 21.99 26.48
CA ARG A 497 8.48 21.69 27.32
C ARG A 497 7.16 21.99 26.62
N GLU A 498 7.19 22.89 25.66
CA GLU A 498 6.06 23.32 24.84
C GLU A 498 6.47 23.15 23.39
N GLN A 499 6.00 22.07 22.78
CA GLN A 499 6.20 21.83 21.35
C GLN A 499 5.04 22.46 20.59
N ILE A 500 5.31 23.01 19.40
CA ILE A 500 4.38 23.90 18.71
C ILE A 500 4.27 23.53 17.24
N LEU A 501 3.05 23.42 16.74
CA LEU A 501 2.73 23.43 15.32
C LEU A 501 1.80 24.61 15.04
N VAL A 502 2.08 25.40 14.01
CA VAL A 502 1.14 26.39 13.46
C VAL A 502 0.96 26.10 11.98
N THR A 503 -0.28 25.86 11.57
CA THR A 503 -0.67 25.63 10.17
C THR A 503 -1.79 26.57 9.78
N GLU A 504 -1.84 26.93 8.50
CA GLU A 504 -2.92 27.73 7.92
C GLU A 504 -3.45 27.02 6.67
N ASN A 505 -4.76 27.04 6.47
CA ASN A 505 -5.40 26.59 5.23
C ASN A 505 -6.40 27.67 4.77
N PRO A 506 -6.36 28.12 3.51
CA PRO A 506 -7.36 29.02 2.94
C PRO A 506 -8.65 28.26 2.61
N SER A 507 -9.26 27.66 3.64
CA SER A 507 -10.32 26.64 3.53
C SER A 507 -11.52 27.04 2.69
N TYR A 508 -11.89 28.33 2.68
CA TYR A 508 -12.99 28.87 1.89
C TYR A 508 -12.62 30.24 1.33
N GLN A 509 -13.31 30.66 0.27
CA GLN A 509 -13.27 32.05 -0.15
C GLN A 509 -13.68 32.97 1.02
N GLY A 510 -12.81 33.93 1.36
CA GLY A 510 -13.04 34.84 2.48
C GLY A 510 -12.87 34.23 3.88
N LEU A 511 -12.36 32.99 4.00
CA LEU A 511 -12.04 32.39 5.31
C LEU A 511 -10.77 31.54 5.28
N LYS A 512 -9.76 32.01 6.01
CA LYS A 512 -8.55 31.27 6.37
C LYS A 512 -8.76 30.62 7.74
N HIS A 513 -8.44 29.34 7.85
CA HIS A 513 -8.35 28.62 9.11
C HIS A 513 -6.89 28.54 9.55
N ARG A 514 -6.56 29.12 10.70
CA ARG A 514 -5.28 28.90 11.38
C ARG A 514 -5.48 27.95 12.55
N ARG A 515 -4.65 26.91 12.62
CA ARG A 515 -4.58 25.97 13.75
C ARG A 515 -3.21 26.03 14.38
N THR A 516 -3.17 26.32 15.68
CA THR A 516 -1.98 26.17 16.52
C THR A 516 -2.17 24.99 17.48
N VAL A 517 -1.24 24.03 17.48
CA VAL A 517 -1.23 22.90 18.41
C VAL A 517 -0.03 23.05 19.34
N PHE A 518 -0.28 23.09 20.64
CA PHE A 518 0.73 23.00 21.68
C PHE A 518 0.69 21.61 22.30
N PHE A 519 1.84 20.92 22.38
CA PHE A 519 2.00 19.73 23.21
C PHE A 519 2.79 20.11 24.47
N VAL A 520 2.11 20.09 25.61
CA VAL A 520 2.59 20.69 26.86
C VAL A 520 3.04 19.62 27.84
N ASP A 521 4.29 19.74 28.29
CA ASP A 521 5.02 18.80 29.16
C ASP A 521 4.90 17.35 28.70
N GLN A 522 4.79 17.14 27.39
CA GLN A 522 4.52 15.86 26.77
C GLN A 522 3.33 15.09 27.38
N THR A 523 2.34 15.82 27.90
CA THR A 523 1.23 15.27 28.69
C THR A 523 -0.13 15.54 28.06
N TYR A 524 -0.40 16.78 27.67
CA TYR A 524 -1.70 17.19 27.13
C TYR A 524 -1.54 18.18 25.99
N TYR A 525 -2.63 18.39 25.25
CA TYR A 525 -2.64 19.26 24.08
C TYR A 525 -3.52 20.48 24.32
N VAL A 526 -3.08 21.62 23.79
CA VAL A 526 -3.89 22.83 23.67
C VAL A 526 -3.95 23.18 22.19
N ILE A 527 -5.14 23.14 21.61
CA ILE A 527 -5.39 23.47 20.21
C ILE A 527 -6.08 24.83 20.17
N VAL A 528 -5.50 25.77 19.45
CA VAL A 528 -6.08 27.09 19.18
C VAL A 528 -6.51 27.12 17.71
N ASP A 529 -7.81 27.28 17.48
CA ASP A 529 -8.40 27.37 16.15
C ASP A 529 -8.93 28.79 15.93
N GLU A 530 -8.49 29.43 14.85
CA GLU A 530 -8.87 30.80 14.49
C GLU A 530 -9.38 30.82 13.04
N ALA A 531 -10.67 31.13 12.86
CA ALA A 531 -11.30 31.36 11.57
C ALA A 531 -11.31 32.86 11.25
N VAL A 532 -10.51 33.25 10.25
CA VAL A 532 -10.16 34.64 9.95
C VAL A 532 -10.61 35.00 8.54
N GLY A 533 -11.25 36.16 8.40
CA GLY A 533 -11.74 36.69 7.13
C GLY A 533 -13.18 37.20 7.23
N ASP A 534 -13.74 37.60 6.10
CA ASP A 534 -15.05 38.25 5.99
C ASP A 534 -16.21 37.29 5.63
N ALA A 535 -15.91 36.01 5.38
CA ALA A 535 -16.95 35.01 5.15
C ALA A 535 -17.85 34.88 6.37
N LYS A 536 -19.16 34.86 6.10
CA LYS A 536 -20.20 34.75 7.12
C LYS A 536 -20.82 33.36 7.09
N GLY A 537 -21.39 32.95 8.23
CA GLY A 537 -22.02 31.66 8.38
C GLY A 537 -21.76 31.05 9.75
N THR A 538 -22.01 29.76 9.88
CA THR A 538 -21.77 29.03 11.12
C THR A 538 -20.39 28.40 11.06
N VAL A 539 -19.48 28.86 11.92
CA VAL A 539 -18.18 28.21 12.12
C VAL A 539 -18.38 27.02 13.04
N ASN A 540 -18.04 25.82 12.56
CA ASN A 540 -18.20 24.56 13.29
C ASN A 540 -16.81 24.00 13.62
N LEU A 541 -16.50 23.79 14.90
CA LEU A 541 -15.28 23.08 15.30
C LEU A 541 -15.62 21.64 15.69
N ASN A 542 -15.19 20.67 14.86
CA ASN A 542 -15.63 19.28 14.93
C ASN A 542 -14.62 18.40 15.69
N TYR A 543 -15.14 17.45 16.49
CA TYR A 543 -14.34 16.44 17.19
C TYR A 543 -15.03 15.08 17.23
N HIS A 544 -14.28 14.01 16.99
CA HIS A 544 -14.78 12.65 16.86
C HIS A 544 -14.03 11.70 17.79
N PHE A 545 -14.75 11.13 18.75
CA PHE A 545 -14.20 10.21 19.75
C PHE A 545 -14.22 8.77 19.23
N CYS A 546 -13.34 7.91 19.74
CA CYS A 546 -13.49 6.47 19.54
C CYS A 546 -14.78 5.93 20.20
N GLU A 547 -15.14 4.69 19.92
CA GLU A 547 -16.36 4.09 20.45
C GLU A 547 -16.32 3.91 21.97
N GLY A 548 -17.50 4.07 22.57
CA GLY A 548 -17.75 3.89 23.99
C GLY A 548 -18.51 5.06 24.61
N THR A 549 -18.59 5.06 25.94
CA THR A 549 -19.33 6.07 26.69
C THR A 549 -18.58 7.40 26.71
N VAL A 550 -19.26 8.45 26.23
CA VAL A 550 -18.79 9.85 26.30
C VAL A 550 -19.86 10.70 26.98
N ASN A 551 -19.50 11.27 28.12
CA ASN A 551 -20.35 12.19 28.88
C ASN A 551 -20.17 13.60 28.32
N VAL A 552 -21.27 14.23 27.91
CA VAL A 552 -21.25 15.56 27.27
C VAL A 552 -21.91 16.58 28.19
N ASP A 553 -21.18 17.61 28.57
CA ASP A 553 -21.67 18.76 29.34
C ASP A 553 -21.73 20.00 28.42
N VAL A 554 -22.91 20.23 27.87
CA VAL A 554 -23.20 21.35 26.95
C VAL A 554 -22.99 22.70 27.64
N LYS A 555 -23.23 22.81 28.95
CA LYS A 555 -23.09 24.08 29.66
C LYS A 555 -21.62 24.48 29.83
N LYS A 556 -20.72 23.50 29.92
CA LYS A 556 -19.28 23.71 30.07
C LYS A 556 -18.48 23.55 28.79
N ASN A 557 -19.13 23.31 27.65
CA ASN A 557 -18.48 22.99 26.38
C ASN A 557 -17.44 21.87 26.55
N MET A 558 -17.84 20.78 27.23
CA MET A 558 -16.93 19.75 27.71
C MET A 558 -17.44 18.36 27.36
N ALA A 559 -16.52 17.44 27.08
CA ALA A 559 -16.76 16.02 27.01
C ALA A 559 -15.72 15.23 27.81
N THR A 560 -16.14 14.19 28.51
CA THR A 560 -15.25 13.23 29.19
C THR A 560 -15.61 11.81 28.81
N THR A 561 -14.60 10.97 28.61
CA THR A 561 -14.83 9.55 28.32
C THR A 561 -15.03 8.76 29.60
N ALA A 562 -15.72 7.62 29.50
CA ALA A 562 -15.82 6.63 30.55
C ALA A 562 -15.54 5.24 29.96
N TYR A 563 -14.39 5.12 29.29
CA TYR A 563 -13.93 3.88 28.69
C TYR A 563 -13.34 2.96 29.76
N ALA A 564 -13.47 1.66 29.54
CA ALA A 564 -12.77 0.67 30.35
C ALA A 564 -11.26 0.79 30.14
N GLY A 565 -10.50 0.65 31.23
CA GLY A 565 -9.04 0.66 31.21
C GLY A 565 -8.42 2.06 31.20
N PRO A 566 -7.09 2.13 31.00
CA PRO A 566 -6.31 3.31 31.36
C PRO A 566 -6.14 4.33 30.21
N SER A 567 -7.14 4.42 29.32
CA SER A 567 -7.10 5.27 28.13
C SER A 567 -8.37 6.09 28.07
N ASN A 568 -8.37 7.22 28.76
CA ASN A 568 -9.49 8.13 28.87
C ASN A 568 -9.06 9.57 28.55
N VAL A 569 -10.01 10.44 28.21
CA VAL A 569 -9.71 11.83 27.85
C VAL A 569 -10.83 12.78 28.24
N LYS A 570 -10.40 13.97 28.69
CA LYS A 570 -11.22 15.14 28.82
C LYS A 570 -10.91 16.10 27.67
N LEU A 571 -11.94 16.47 26.93
CA LEU A 571 -11.90 17.57 25.97
C LEU A 571 -12.75 18.71 26.53
N GLN A 572 -12.19 19.92 26.59
CA GLN A 572 -12.94 21.11 26.96
C GLN A 572 -12.58 22.28 26.05
N CYS A 573 -13.61 22.87 25.44
CA CYS A 573 -13.48 24.01 24.54
C CYS A 573 -13.85 25.31 25.26
N PHE A 574 -12.99 26.30 25.11
CA PHE A 574 -13.12 27.66 25.62
C PHE A 574 -13.23 28.60 24.41
N PRO A 575 -14.43 28.75 23.84
CA PRO A 575 -14.65 29.66 22.73
C PRO A 575 -14.58 31.10 23.24
N GLU A 576 -14.07 32.02 22.41
CA GLU A 576 -14.06 33.44 22.75
C GLU A 576 -15.47 34.04 22.76
N LYS A 577 -16.26 33.71 21.74
CA LYS A 577 -17.68 34.07 21.63
C LYS A 577 -18.54 32.91 22.14
N LYS A 578 -19.81 33.16 22.46
CA LYS A 578 -20.72 32.10 22.92
C LYS A 578 -20.91 31.04 21.83
N ALA A 579 -20.47 29.80 22.09
CA ALA A 579 -20.69 28.66 21.21
C ALA A 579 -21.87 27.78 21.66
N SER A 580 -22.44 27.03 20.73
CA SER A 580 -23.35 25.91 21.03
C SER A 580 -22.66 24.57 20.79
N LEU A 581 -22.58 23.72 21.80
CA LEU A 581 -22.11 22.34 21.67
C LEU A 581 -23.25 21.42 21.22
N LYS A 582 -23.07 20.74 20.09
CA LYS A 582 -24.03 19.78 19.52
C LYS A 582 -23.43 18.40 19.37
N LYS A 583 -24.28 17.37 19.43
CA LYS A 583 -23.96 16.01 18.99
C LYS A 583 -24.31 15.89 17.51
N GLU A 584 -23.41 15.29 16.75
CA GLU A 584 -23.55 15.06 15.31
C GLU A 584 -23.54 13.56 15.01
N GLU A 585 -24.03 13.18 13.83
CA GLU A 585 -23.83 11.83 13.31
C GLU A 585 -22.33 11.55 13.14
N GLY A 586 -21.89 10.35 13.54
CA GLY A 586 -20.50 9.96 13.45
C GLY A 586 -20.30 8.47 13.21
N TRP A 587 -19.43 8.14 12.27
CA TRP A 587 -18.98 6.79 11.98
C TRP A 587 -17.46 6.72 11.99
N ARG A 588 -16.93 5.57 12.41
CA ARG A 588 -15.54 5.17 12.18
C ARG A 588 -15.49 3.95 11.29
N SER A 589 -14.55 3.94 10.35
CA SER A 589 -14.21 2.79 9.53
C SER A 589 -12.70 2.50 9.61
N ILE A 590 -12.35 1.27 9.99
CA ILE A 590 -10.96 0.79 10.02
C ILE A 590 -10.63 -0.12 8.85
N ALA A 591 -11.66 -0.58 8.12
CA ALA A 591 -11.56 -1.58 7.08
C ALA A 591 -12.72 -1.45 6.10
N TYR A 592 -12.52 -2.02 4.90
CA TYR A 592 -13.49 -1.94 3.82
C TYR A 592 -14.86 -2.51 4.22
N ARG A 593 -15.93 -1.75 3.98
CA ARG A 593 -17.32 -2.04 4.34
C ARG A 593 -17.58 -2.35 5.82
N GLN A 594 -16.66 -1.98 6.70
CA GLN A 594 -16.82 -2.09 8.14
C GLN A 594 -16.89 -0.68 8.74
N ARG A 595 -17.99 -0.38 9.43
CA ARG A 595 -18.13 0.88 10.18
C ARG A 595 -18.88 0.68 11.48
N VAL A 596 -18.61 1.55 12.44
CA VAL A 596 -19.26 1.57 13.75
C VAL A 596 -19.66 3.00 14.12
N PRO A 597 -20.78 3.21 14.82
CA PRO A 597 -21.20 4.54 15.23
C PRO A 597 -20.33 5.04 16.38
N ARG A 598 -20.12 6.36 16.46
CA ARG A 598 -19.29 6.99 17.49
C ARG A 598 -19.85 8.34 17.94
N THR A 599 -19.41 8.82 19.10
CA THR A 599 -19.77 10.17 19.56
C THR A 599 -18.99 11.21 18.77
N SER A 600 -19.71 12.06 18.04
CA SER A 600 -19.17 13.21 17.30
C SER A 600 -19.79 14.49 17.81
N LEU A 601 -18.98 15.54 17.96
CA LEU A 601 -19.37 16.81 18.55
C LEU A 601 -18.99 17.97 17.62
N SER A 602 -19.79 19.03 17.63
CA SER A 602 -19.45 20.31 17.02
C SER A 602 -19.64 21.47 17.99
N PHE A 603 -18.68 22.39 18.03
CA PHE A 603 -18.77 23.67 18.74
C PHE A 603 -19.05 24.80 17.74
N ASP A 604 -20.30 25.24 17.70
CA ASP A 604 -20.78 26.16 16.67
C ASP A 604 -20.79 27.61 17.16
N ILE A 605 -20.25 28.53 16.35
CA ILE A 605 -20.36 29.97 16.55
C ILE A 605 -20.85 30.59 15.24
N HIS A 606 -21.87 31.46 15.32
CA HIS A 606 -22.30 32.24 14.18
C HIS A 606 -21.37 33.44 13.95
N LYS A 607 -20.87 33.57 12.72
CA LYS A 607 -19.97 34.64 12.28
C LYS A 607 -20.74 35.61 11.39
N ASP A 608 -21.02 36.79 11.92
CA ASP A 608 -21.85 37.83 11.28
C ASP A 608 -21.04 38.97 10.65
N ASP A 609 -19.76 39.07 11.00
CA ASP A 609 -18.85 40.16 10.66
C ASP A 609 -17.44 39.63 10.34
N ALA A 610 -16.50 40.54 10.11
CA ALA A 610 -15.11 40.21 9.78
C ALA A 610 -14.25 39.82 11.01
N GLU A 611 -14.77 39.92 12.24
CA GLU A 611 -13.99 39.54 13.43
C GLU A 611 -13.72 38.03 13.43
N ALA A 612 -12.50 37.66 13.82
CA ALA A 612 -12.12 36.25 13.88
C ALA A 612 -13.01 35.47 14.86
N VAL A 613 -13.35 34.24 14.50
CA VAL A 613 -13.94 33.28 15.44
C VAL A 613 -12.81 32.43 16.00
N ARG A 614 -12.66 32.41 17.33
CA ARG A 614 -11.52 31.80 17.99
C ARG A 614 -11.92 30.82 19.09
N TYR A 615 -11.20 29.70 19.16
CA TYR A 615 -11.40 28.62 20.12
C TYR A 615 -10.08 28.25 20.78
N ILE A 616 -10.13 27.92 22.08
CA ILE A 616 -9.05 27.19 22.76
C ILE A 616 -9.63 25.85 23.22
N THR A 617 -9.15 24.74 22.69
CA THR A 617 -9.53 23.40 23.12
C THR A 617 -8.39 22.76 23.87
N VAL A 618 -8.65 22.31 25.10
CA VAL A 618 -7.69 21.52 25.89
C VAL A 618 -8.11 20.04 25.81
N ILE A 619 -7.19 19.20 25.34
CA ILE A 619 -7.33 17.74 25.26
C ILE A 619 -6.38 17.13 26.28
N TYR A 620 -6.93 16.60 27.37
CA TYR A 620 -6.17 16.09 28.51
C TYR A 620 -6.42 14.58 28.69
N PRO A 621 -5.46 13.70 28.36
CA PRO A 621 -5.60 12.28 28.61
C PRO A 621 -5.45 11.93 30.10
N VAL A 622 -6.17 10.92 30.57
CA VAL A 622 -6.05 10.38 31.94
C VAL A 622 -6.07 8.87 31.92
N LYS A 623 -5.34 8.25 32.86
CA LYS A 623 -5.42 6.80 33.10
C LYS A 623 -6.61 6.42 33.98
N ASP A 624 -7.08 7.34 34.81
CA ASP A 624 -8.20 7.13 35.72
C ASP A 624 -9.22 8.26 35.53
N THR A 625 -10.48 7.90 35.32
CA THR A 625 -11.59 8.85 35.13
C THR A 625 -11.88 9.67 36.38
N ALA A 626 -11.48 9.22 37.57
CA ALA A 626 -11.52 10.03 38.79
C ALA A 626 -10.52 11.19 38.79
N SER A 627 -9.50 11.13 37.91
CA SER A 627 -8.39 12.10 37.86
C SER A 627 -8.58 13.19 36.80
N TYR A 628 -9.81 13.41 36.30
CA TYR A 628 -10.06 14.47 35.34
C TYR A 628 -9.73 15.86 35.91
N PRO A 629 -8.86 16.64 35.26
CA PRO A 629 -8.44 17.92 35.82
C PRO A 629 -9.54 18.98 35.70
N VAL A 630 -9.49 19.98 36.58
CA VAL A 630 -10.19 21.25 36.38
C VAL A 630 -9.41 22.08 35.38
N LEU A 631 -10.07 22.53 34.31
CA LEU A 631 -9.45 23.27 33.21
C LEU A 631 -10.04 24.68 33.14
N LYS A 632 -9.19 25.67 32.88
CA LYS A 632 -9.57 27.02 32.44
C LYS A 632 -8.65 27.44 31.31
N ALA A 633 -9.16 28.17 30.34
CA ALA A 633 -8.32 28.81 29.32
C ALA A 633 -8.89 30.17 28.91
N LYS A 634 -8.02 31.08 28.45
CA LYS A 634 -8.40 32.37 27.87
C LYS A 634 -7.34 32.86 26.89
N PHE A 635 -7.77 33.67 25.92
CA PHE A 635 -6.86 34.43 25.07
C PHE A 635 -6.20 35.55 25.87
N LEU A 636 -4.93 35.82 25.56
CA LEU A 636 -4.20 36.99 26.07
C LEU A 636 -4.07 38.09 25.00
N ASN A 637 -4.12 37.73 23.71
CA ASN A 637 -4.35 38.71 22.64
C ASN A 637 -5.80 39.16 22.65
N LYS A 638 -6.03 40.47 22.47
CA LYS A 638 -7.38 41.03 22.37
C LYS A 638 -8.10 40.55 21.10
N ASP A 639 -7.41 40.54 19.98
CA ASP A 639 -7.93 40.20 18.64
C ASP A 639 -6.97 39.19 17.97
N PHE A 640 -7.35 38.63 16.81
CA PHE A 640 -6.45 37.80 16.02
C PHE A 640 -5.19 38.58 15.63
N ASP A 641 -4.02 37.93 15.69
CA ASP A 641 -2.74 38.53 15.33
C ASP A 641 -2.04 37.65 14.29
N GLU A 642 -1.76 38.23 13.12
CA GLU A 642 -1.05 37.54 12.04
C GLU A 642 0.33 37.03 12.47
N LYS A 643 0.95 37.64 13.50
CA LYS A 643 2.28 37.30 14.01
C LYS A 643 2.30 36.19 15.06
N GLY A 644 1.14 35.67 15.50
CA GLY A 644 1.09 34.54 16.42
C GLY A 644 -0.06 34.63 17.42
N VAL A 645 -0.09 33.71 18.38
CA VAL A 645 -1.14 33.67 19.40
C VAL A 645 -0.56 33.47 20.78
N LYS A 646 -1.17 34.09 21.78
CA LYS A 646 -0.85 33.98 23.20
C LYS A 646 -2.11 33.62 23.98
N VAL A 647 -2.03 32.53 24.73
CA VAL A 647 -3.12 32.01 25.56
C VAL A 647 -2.63 31.71 26.97
N GLU A 648 -3.53 31.74 27.95
CA GLU A 648 -3.27 31.25 29.30
C GLU A 648 -4.16 30.03 29.55
N VAL A 649 -3.55 28.93 29.99
CA VAL A 649 -4.25 27.68 30.34
C VAL A 649 -3.93 27.33 31.77
N SER A 650 -4.96 27.00 32.55
CA SER A 650 -4.83 26.53 33.92
C SER A 650 -5.31 25.10 34.06
N VAL A 651 -4.44 24.23 34.59
CA VAL A 651 -4.73 22.83 34.90
C VAL A 651 -4.64 22.67 36.42
N ASN A 652 -5.75 22.29 37.07
CA ASN A 652 -5.86 22.15 38.53
C ASN A 652 -5.37 23.40 39.30
N GLY A 653 -5.61 24.60 38.74
CA GLY A 653 -5.23 25.87 39.36
C GLY A 653 -3.82 26.35 39.01
N VAL A 654 -2.97 25.51 38.39
CA VAL A 654 -1.64 25.91 37.92
C VAL A 654 -1.78 26.54 36.53
N ALA A 655 -1.56 27.86 36.44
CA ALA A 655 -1.65 28.61 35.19
C ALA A 655 -0.31 28.62 34.43
N ARG A 656 -0.39 28.54 33.10
CA ARG A 656 0.74 28.63 32.17
C ARG A 656 0.36 29.49 30.97
N GLN A 657 1.28 30.32 30.52
CA GLN A 657 1.13 31.06 29.26
C GLN A 657 1.77 30.27 28.13
N LEU A 658 1.02 30.04 27.06
CA LEU A 658 1.50 29.41 25.84
C LEU A 658 1.51 30.46 24.74
N MET A 659 2.57 30.50 23.93
CA MET A 659 2.68 31.45 22.84
C MET A 659 3.31 30.84 21.61
N SER A 660 2.76 31.16 20.44
CA SER A 660 3.45 31.01 19.16
C SER A 660 3.85 32.39 18.65
N GLN A 661 5.03 32.47 18.04
CA GLN A 661 5.52 33.70 17.40
C GLN A 661 5.99 33.34 16.00
N LEU A 662 5.35 33.93 15.00
CA LEU A 662 5.64 33.77 13.59
C LEU A 662 6.63 34.85 13.15
N LYS A 663 7.50 34.50 12.20
CA LYS A 663 8.51 35.40 11.64
C LYS A 663 7.94 36.35 10.61
#